data_AF-A0A495VWL2-F1
#
_entry.id   AF-A0A495VWL2-F1
#
_cell.length_a   1.000
_cell.length_b   1.000
_cell.length_c   1.000
_cell.angle_alpha   90.00
_cell.angle_beta   90.00
_cell.angle_gamma   90.00
#
_symmetry.space_group_name_H-M   'P 1'
#
loop_
_entity.id
_entity.type
_entity.pdbx_description
1 polymer ?
#
loop_
_entity_poly.entity_id
_entity_poly.type
_entity_poly.pdbx_seq_one_letter_code
_entity_poly.pdbx_strand_id
1 'polypeptide(L)'
;MERSATNVIGGLLEHRYRVGALVARGGMSTVYRGVDTRLDRPVAIKVMDPRFSSDPQFVARFEREARAAAGLHHPGVVAVHDQGVDEDRVYLVMELVEGGTLRDLLTARGTLDVPLALTVLERVLSPLAAAHRAGLVHRDVKPENVLIGRGGAVKVADFGLVRAVATPGITSDTTILGTVAYLSPEQVANGTADARSDVYSAGVLLYEMLTGAPPYVGETAISVAYRHVNEDVPAVTGVPAEVAELVRRSTRREPFLRPADAEAFLSEVETVRARLGIASADVPAVDAAPGAPEVPAFSQAAAGSAAVDPKTERVLPVSVGAVAHPEATVPVHRPASVGPRGTRALPRGLPVAEAAHGDPRTEVAARSGPARPRPARPRRPPKKKTPEQLYEEMRARSKKQLITWLSVVLVAAVLIGLTSWWLTIGRVATVPDVIGKEEDVAVAVIEGASLTSAVTTENSDSVPRGQVLRTDPAAGIETTKGDLVRVVVSRGKPVVPQVQPGSDASAAERELTSVGLRSRLDAGADVFDDRVPKGKVVTLKPAPGTAVDIGSTVVVVLSKGVEPKPVPNVKGKTKDEAFAELSAAGFEPVEGPEEPSGEVDGGRVVRTNPAAGTALGTDKRVTVIIAADRGVTVPHVEGKRVREAKETLEKAGLEVDVQLHGRDRARVINQSIRAGERVPKGTKITIIAVWTP
;
A
#
# COMPACT_ATOMS: atom_id res chain seq x y z
N MET A 1 1.20 -25.48 21.56
CA MET A 1 0.85 -24.06 21.42
C MET A 1 1.79 -23.45 20.39
N GLU A 2 1.33 -23.30 19.15
CA GLU A 2 2.07 -22.54 18.15
C GLU A 2 1.90 -21.03 18.43
N ARG A 3 2.99 -20.27 18.35
CA ARG A 3 2.91 -18.80 18.29
C ARG A 3 2.51 -18.44 16.86
N SER A 4 1.29 -17.95 16.67
CA SER A 4 0.86 -17.43 15.37
C SER A 4 1.80 -16.29 14.94
N ALA A 5 2.32 -16.37 13.71
CA ALA A 5 3.45 -15.56 13.23
C ALA A 5 3.20 -14.03 13.19
N THR A 6 1.93 -13.63 13.35
CA THR A 6 1.42 -12.27 13.10
C THR A 6 1.53 -11.29 14.26
N ASN A 7 1.90 -11.72 15.48
CA ASN A 7 1.87 -10.85 16.66
C ASN A 7 3.28 -10.54 17.22
N VAL A 8 3.82 -9.38 16.84
CA VAL A 8 5.08 -8.82 17.36
C VAL A 8 4.88 -8.08 18.71
N ILE A 9 3.62 -7.75 19.06
CA ILE A 9 3.29 -6.96 20.26
C ILE A 9 3.66 -7.73 21.53
N GLY A 10 4.37 -7.07 22.44
CA GLY A 10 4.96 -7.69 23.64
C GLY A 10 6.32 -8.35 23.40
N GLY A 11 6.78 -8.43 22.14
CA GLY A 11 8.12 -8.90 21.78
C GLY A 11 9.23 -7.92 22.17
N LEU A 12 10.48 -8.40 22.10
CA LEU A 12 11.68 -7.65 22.47
C LEU A 12 12.77 -7.87 21.39
N LEU A 13 12.73 -7.07 20.32
CA LEU A 13 13.63 -7.22 19.17
C LEU A 13 15.09 -6.98 19.61
N GLU A 14 16.00 -7.84 19.18
CA GLU A 14 17.43 -7.88 19.56
C GLU A 14 17.68 -7.72 21.07
N HIS A 15 16.76 -8.24 21.89
CA HIS A 15 16.80 -8.14 23.35
C HIS A 15 16.84 -6.69 23.89
N ARG A 16 16.46 -5.69 23.06
CA ARG A 16 16.55 -4.25 23.36
C ARG A 16 15.26 -3.48 23.11
N TYR A 17 14.53 -3.75 22.03
CA TYR A 17 13.40 -2.93 21.62
C TYR A 17 12.07 -3.59 21.96
N ARG A 18 11.43 -3.14 23.05
CA ARG A 18 10.14 -3.68 23.48
C ARG A 18 9.04 -3.13 22.58
N VAL A 19 8.39 -4.00 21.83
CA VAL A 19 7.30 -3.66 20.90
C VAL A 19 6.00 -3.56 21.68
N GLY A 20 5.38 -2.37 21.64
CA GLY A 20 4.11 -2.07 22.30
C GLY A 20 2.95 -1.97 21.30
N ALA A 21 2.07 -0.99 21.51
CA ALA A 21 0.85 -0.82 20.73
C ALA A 21 1.12 -0.56 19.24
N LEU A 22 0.20 -1.01 18.40
CA LEU A 22 0.17 -0.69 16.97
C LEU A 22 -0.08 0.82 16.77
N VAL A 23 0.69 1.46 15.89
CA VAL A 23 0.48 2.86 15.48
C VAL A 23 -0.12 2.91 14.08
N ALA A 24 0.47 2.22 13.09
CA ALA A 24 0.00 2.23 11.71
C ALA A 24 0.31 0.91 10.97
N ARG A 25 -0.48 0.58 9.96
CA ARG A 25 -0.21 -0.49 8.99
C ARG A 25 -0.13 0.10 7.58
N GLY A 26 0.97 -0.16 6.87
CA GLY A 26 1.13 0.11 5.44
C GLY A 26 1.26 -1.19 4.64
N GLY A 27 1.23 -1.10 3.31
CA GLY A 27 1.26 -2.27 2.43
C GLY A 27 2.54 -3.10 2.45
N MET A 28 3.65 -2.56 2.98
CA MET A 28 4.98 -3.21 3.04
C MET A 28 5.55 -3.35 4.46
N SER A 29 4.91 -2.75 5.47
CA SER A 29 5.46 -2.63 6.82
C SER A 29 4.40 -2.24 7.86
N THR A 30 4.63 -2.54 9.13
CA THR A 30 3.80 -2.14 10.26
C THR A 30 4.61 -1.32 11.25
N VAL A 31 4.06 -0.20 11.73
CA VAL A 31 4.71 0.71 12.71
C VAL A 31 4.07 0.52 14.08
N TYR A 32 4.90 0.31 15.09
CA TYR A 32 4.53 0.12 16.49
C TYR A 32 5.15 1.20 17.38
N ARG A 33 4.46 1.58 18.45
CA ARG A 33 5.06 2.35 19.57
C ARG A 33 5.86 1.37 20.42
N GLY A 34 7.10 1.70 20.76
CA GLY A 34 7.97 0.84 21.56
C GLY A 34 8.86 1.61 22.52
N VAL A 35 9.73 0.87 23.22
CA VAL A 35 10.71 1.44 24.16
C VAL A 35 12.09 0.80 23.93
N ASP A 36 13.12 1.64 23.82
CA ASP A 36 14.53 1.23 23.89
C ASP A 36 14.90 0.95 25.35
N THR A 37 14.93 -0.33 25.75
CA THR A 37 15.08 -0.71 27.17
C THR A 37 16.46 -0.38 27.76
N ARG A 38 17.44 0.01 26.93
CA ARG A 38 18.76 0.48 27.39
C ARG A 38 18.80 1.97 27.71
N LEU A 39 17.90 2.76 27.11
CA LEU A 39 17.84 4.23 27.25
C LEU A 39 16.54 4.71 27.93
N ASP A 40 15.64 3.78 28.27
CA ASP A 40 14.26 3.99 28.74
C ASP A 40 13.48 5.04 27.92
N ARG A 41 13.71 5.02 26.61
CA ARG A 41 13.26 6.05 25.67
C ARG A 41 12.13 5.51 24.78
N PRO A 42 11.00 6.23 24.64
CA PRO A 42 9.97 5.87 23.67
C PRO A 42 10.48 6.02 22.24
N VAL A 43 10.15 5.05 21.38
CA VAL A 43 10.57 5.00 19.97
C VAL A 43 9.42 4.50 19.10
N ALA A 44 9.46 4.83 17.81
CA ALA A 44 8.65 4.15 16.80
C ALA A 44 9.49 3.01 16.18
N ILE A 45 8.87 1.85 15.98
CA ILE A 45 9.51 0.65 15.45
C ILE A 45 8.74 0.24 14.20
N LYS A 46 9.35 0.42 13.03
CA LYS A 46 8.81 0.02 11.73
C LYS A 46 9.37 -1.36 11.38
N VAL A 47 8.50 -2.37 11.41
CA VAL A 47 8.83 -3.77 11.08
C VAL A 47 8.35 -4.06 9.67
N MET A 48 9.22 -4.61 8.82
CA MET A 48 8.87 -4.96 7.44
C MET A 48 7.99 -6.22 7.40
N ASP A 49 7.11 -6.30 6.40
CA ASP A 49 6.34 -7.53 6.17
C ASP A 49 7.30 -8.69 5.79
N PRO A 50 7.13 -9.91 6.34
CA PRO A 50 8.04 -11.03 6.08
C PRO A 50 8.28 -11.33 4.59
N ARG A 51 7.30 -11.05 3.72
CA ARG A 51 7.40 -11.26 2.26
C ARG A 51 8.48 -10.41 1.58
N PHE A 52 8.93 -9.32 2.22
CA PHE A 52 10.06 -8.50 1.75
C PHE A 52 11.35 -8.79 2.50
N SER A 53 11.27 -9.31 3.72
CA SER A 53 12.45 -9.69 4.52
C SER A 53 13.19 -10.91 3.94
N SER A 54 12.50 -11.74 3.15
CA SER A 54 13.08 -12.90 2.46
C SER A 54 13.79 -12.60 1.12
N ASP A 55 13.85 -11.34 0.64
CA ASP A 55 14.61 -10.95 -0.55
C ASP A 55 15.94 -10.28 -0.15
N PRO A 56 17.11 -10.94 -0.28
CA PRO A 56 18.40 -10.34 0.05
C PRO A 56 18.72 -9.07 -0.74
N GLN A 57 18.19 -8.90 -1.95
CA GLN A 57 18.36 -7.68 -2.74
C GLN A 57 17.47 -6.54 -2.22
N PHE A 58 16.30 -6.85 -1.64
CA PHE A 58 15.49 -5.86 -0.90
C PHE A 58 16.22 -5.44 0.38
N VAL A 59 16.63 -6.39 1.22
CA VAL A 59 17.28 -6.10 2.52
C VAL A 59 18.56 -5.27 2.33
N ALA A 60 19.43 -5.64 1.39
CA ALA A 60 20.67 -4.90 1.11
C ALA A 60 20.44 -3.50 0.48
N ARG A 61 19.26 -3.23 -0.10
CA ARG A 61 18.85 -1.87 -0.48
C ARG A 61 18.32 -1.11 0.74
N PHE A 62 17.42 -1.73 1.50
CA PHE A 62 16.81 -1.15 2.69
C PHE A 62 17.84 -0.69 3.71
N GLU A 63 18.81 -1.53 4.09
CA GLU A 63 19.90 -1.15 5.00
C GLU A 63 20.71 0.05 4.50
N ARG A 64 20.97 0.12 3.19
CA ARG A 64 21.77 1.21 2.61
C ARG A 64 21.01 2.53 2.64
N GLU A 65 19.70 2.48 2.38
CA GLU A 65 18.84 3.67 2.37
C GLU A 65 18.49 4.13 3.79
N ALA A 66 18.25 3.20 4.72
CA ALA A 66 18.11 3.49 6.15
C ALA A 66 19.40 4.09 6.75
N ARG A 67 20.58 3.57 6.40
CA ARG A 67 21.87 4.15 6.81
C ARG A 67 22.13 5.54 6.23
N ALA A 68 21.63 5.82 5.02
CA ALA A 68 21.69 7.17 4.44
C ALA A 68 20.74 8.14 5.18
N ALA A 69 19.51 7.71 5.48
CA ALA A 69 18.54 8.49 6.26
C ALA A 69 19.03 8.76 7.70
N ALA A 70 19.73 7.81 8.34
CA ALA A 70 20.32 7.99 9.67
C ALA A 70 21.43 9.06 9.73
N GLY A 71 22.06 9.39 8.61
CA GLY A 71 23.01 10.50 8.51
C GLY A 71 22.36 11.89 8.38
N LEU A 72 21.04 11.98 8.21
CA LEU A 72 20.33 13.23 7.94
C LEU A 72 19.93 13.95 9.23
N HIS A 73 20.74 14.91 9.67
CA HIS A 73 20.46 15.72 10.86
C HIS A 73 19.70 17.01 10.50
N HIS A 74 18.39 17.04 10.74
CA HIS A 74 17.55 18.22 10.55
C HIS A 74 16.33 18.18 11.50
N PRO A 75 15.91 19.30 12.12
CA PRO A 75 14.80 19.28 13.10
C PRO A 75 13.45 18.84 12.51
N GLY A 76 13.20 19.15 11.22
CA GLY A 76 12.02 18.71 10.47
C GLY A 76 12.12 17.30 9.87
N VAL A 77 13.10 16.49 10.24
CA VAL A 77 13.20 15.06 9.85
C VAL A 77 12.87 14.20 11.07
N VAL A 78 12.20 13.07 10.87
CA VAL A 78 12.08 12.01 11.88
C VAL A 78 13.42 11.28 11.99
N ALA A 79 14.10 11.42 13.13
CA ALA A 79 15.44 10.86 13.27
C ALA A 79 15.40 9.33 13.32
N VAL A 80 16.11 8.66 12.41
CA VAL A 80 16.44 7.23 12.55
C VAL A 80 17.41 7.07 13.72
N HIS A 81 17.23 6.02 14.51
CA HIS A 81 18.01 5.75 15.73
C HIS A 81 18.81 4.45 15.64
N ASP A 82 18.26 3.43 15.00
CA ASP A 82 18.91 2.12 14.84
C ASP A 82 18.23 1.31 13.73
N GLN A 83 18.90 0.28 13.22
CA GLN A 83 18.35 -0.68 12.26
C GLN A 83 18.78 -2.09 12.65
N GLY A 84 17.98 -3.11 12.34
CA GLY A 84 18.32 -4.47 12.72
C GLY A 84 17.52 -5.56 12.02
N VAL A 85 17.86 -6.80 12.36
CA VAL A 85 17.20 -8.02 11.87
C VAL A 85 17.02 -8.98 13.04
N ASP A 86 15.77 -9.28 13.38
CA ASP A 86 15.39 -10.12 14.51
C ASP A 86 14.59 -11.32 13.98
N GLU A 87 15.11 -12.53 14.18
CA GLU A 87 14.67 -13.74 13.44
C GLU A 87 14.68 -13.46 11.92
N ASP A 88 13.55 -13.64 11.22
CA ASP A 88 13.38 -13.35 9.79
C ASP A 88 12.77 -11.95 9.54
N ARG A 89 12.86 -11.01 10.49
CA ARG A 89 12.19 -9.69 10.42
C ARG A 89 13.20 -8.54 10.38
N VAL A 90 13.24 -7.82 9.25
CA VAL A 90 13.96 -6.54 9.16
C VAL A 90 13.15 -5.45 9.87
N TYR A 91 13.80 -4.63 10.69
CA TYR A 91 13.16 -3.53 11.40
C TYR A 91 14.02 -2.26 11.45
N LEU A 92 13.34 -1.12 11.59
CA LEU A 92 13.92 0.21 11.70
C LEU A 92 13.38 0.92 12.94
N VAL A 93 14.26 1.47 13.77
CA VAL A 93 13.92 2.22 14.97
C VAL A 93 14.12 3.69 14.71
N MET A 94 13.10 4.49 15.02
CA MET A 94 13.08 5.92 14.76
C MET A 94 12.47 6.70 15.95
N GLU A 95 12.64 8.02 15.91
CA GLU A 95 12.00 8.98 16.79
C GLU A 95 10.47 8.79 16.81
N LEU A 96 9.88 8.69 18.00
CA LEU A 96 8.43 8.72 18.16
C LEU A 96 7.93 10.17 18.16
N VAL A 97 7.30 10.60 17.07
CA VAL A 97 6.56 11.86 17.02
C VAL A 97 5.18 11.65 17.63
N GLU A 98 4.88 12.32 18.75
CA GLU A 98 3.55 12.27 19.35
C GLU A 98 2.61 13.30 18.72
N GLY A 99 1.65 12.80 17.94
CA GLY A 99 0.65 13.59 17.21
C GLY A 99 0.04 12.74 16.08
N GLY A 100 -0.49 13.40 15.05
CA GLY A 100 -1.07 12.78 13.86
C GLY A 100 -0.24 13.06 12.60
N THR A 101 -0.88 12.90 11.44
CA THR A 101 -0.30 13.17 10.12
C THR A 101 -0.97 14.38 9.44
N LEU A 102 -0.40 14.86 8.33
CA LEU A 102 -1.06 15.83 7.46
C LEU A 102 -2.33 15.24 6.83
N ARG A 103 -2.41 13.91 6.63
CA ARG A 103 -3.67 13.25 6.23
C ARG A 103 -4.76 13.48 7.29
N ASP A 104 -4.45 13.26 8.56
CA ASP A 104 -5.42 13.46 9.66
C ASP A 104 -5.87 14.92 9.75
N LEU A 105 -4.95 15.88 9.56
CA LEU A 105 -5.27 17.31 9.52
C LEU A 105 -6.22 17.67 8.35
N LEU A 106 -5.96 17.13 7.15
CA LEU A 106 -6.81 17.33 5.98
C LEU A 106 -8.19 16.68 6.18
N THR A 107 -8.26 15.46 6.73
CA THR A 107 -9.53 14.81 7.07
C THR A 107 -10.31 15.59 8.14
N ALA A 108 -9.63 16.24 9.09
CA ALA A 108 -10.27 17.03 10.14
C ALA A 108 -10.76 18.43 9.70
N ARG A 109 -10.19 19.02 8.64
CA ARG A 109 -10.51 20.39 8.18
C ARG A 109 -11.11 20.50 6.77
N GLY A 110 -10.99 19.47 5.94
CA GLY A 110 -11.29 19.54 4.51
C GLY A 110 -10.19 20.29 3.76
N THR A 111 -10.12 21.61 3.92
CA THR A 111 -9.08 22.47 3.31
C THR A 111 -8.29 23.23 4.36
N LEU A 112 -7.10 23.71 3.97
CA LEU A 112 -6.27 24.63 4.76
C LEU A 112 -6.29 26.00 4.08
N ASP A 113 -6.25 27.07 4.88
CA ASP A 113 -6.09 28.41 4.34
C ASP A 113 -4.66 28.64 3.80
N VAL A 114 -4.47 29.66 2.97
CA VAL A 114 -3.17 29.97 2.37
C VAL A 114 -2.07 30.20 3.43
N PRO A 115 -2.30 30.94 4.54
CA PRO A 115 -1.31 31.05 5.61
C PRO A 115 -0.86 29.71 6.20
N LEU A 116 -1.78 28.79 6.50
CA LEU A 116 -1.45 27.47 7.04
C LEU A 116 -0.81 26.56 6.00
N ALA A 117 -1.35 26.49 4.78
CA ALA A 117 -0.84 25.67 3.69
C ALA A 117 0.61 26.03 3.32
N LEU A 118 0.94 27.33 3.22
CA LEU A 118 2.32 27.77 2.99
C LEU A 118 3.23 27.48 4.19
N THR A 119 2.74 27.59 5.43
CA THR A 119 3.54 27.23 6.62
C THR A 119 3.86 25.74 6.66
N VAL A 120 2.89 24.86 6.40
CA VAL A 120 3.12 23.42 6.32
C VAL A 120 4.10 23.10 5.19
N LEU A 121 3.92 23.70 3.99
CA LEU A 121 4.82 23.49 2.86
C LEU A 121 6.26 23.89 3.16
N GLU A 122 6.52 25.05 3.78
CA GLU A 122 7.87 25.45 4.22
C GLU A 122 8.53 24.38 5.10
N ARG A 123 7.79 23.85 6.09
CA ARG A 123 8.32 22.85 7.03
C ARG A 123 8.45 21.45 6.41
N VAL A 124 7.87 21.20 5.24
CA VAL A 124 8.11 20.00 4.40
C VAL A 124 9.27 20.22 3.43
N LEU A 125 9.40 21.39 2.81
CA LEU A 125 10.48 21.68 1.87
C LEU A 125 11.84 21.87 2.56
N SER A 126 11.87 22.45 3.77
CA SER A 126 13.08 22.63 4.57
C SER A 126 13.85 21.31 4.84
N PRO A 127 13.24 20.21 5.34
CA PRO A 127 13.90 18.92 5.48
C PRO A 127 14.21 18.23 4.14
N LEU A 128 13.36 18.38 3.11
CA LEU A 128 13.66 17.86 1.77
C LEU A 128 14.91 18.53 1.17
N ALA A 129 15.05 19.85 1.31
CA ALA A 129 16.24 20.60 0.90
C ALA A 129 17.51 20.09 1.62
N ALA A 130 17.41 19.77 2.91
CA ALA A 130 18.52 19.16 3.66
C ALA A 130 18.91 17.78 3.11
N ALA A 131 17.93 16.94 2.74
CA ALA A 131 18.18 15.65 2.10
C ALA A 131 18.80 15.80 0.71
N HIS A 132 18.27 16.71 -0.11
CA HIS A 132 18.76 16.94 -1.48
C HIS A 132 20.22 17.42 -1.49
N ARG A 133 20.61 18.32 -0.56
CA ARG A 133 22.01 18.72 -0.36
C ARG A 133 22.92 17.55 0.09
N ALA A 134 22.37 16.54 0.76
CA ALA A 134 23.08 15.31 1.11
C ALA A 134 23.05 14.24 -0.01
N GLY A 135 22.46 14.54 -1.18
CA GLY A 135 22.31 13.61 -2.30
C GLY A 135 21.22 12.55 -2.11
N LEU A 136 20.35 12.72 -1.10
CA LEU A 136 19.23 11.83 -0.80
C LEU A 136 17.92 12.39 -1.37
N VAL A 137 17.14 11.51 -2.03
CA VAL A 137 15.82 11.82 -2.59
C VAL A 137 14.78 11.01 -1.81
N HIS A 138 13.67 11.64 -1.44
CA HIS A 138 12.62 11.07 -0.59
C HIS A 138 11.76 10.04 -1.33
N ARG A 139 11.36 10.35 -2.58
CA ARG A 139 10.62 9.50 -3.55
C ARG A 139 9.17 9.14 -3.19
N ASP A 140 8.75 9.26 -1.94
CA ASP A 140 7.38 8.96 -1.46
C ASP A 140 6.76 10.13 -0.67
N VAL A 141 6.83 11.37 -1.20
CA VAL A 141 6.30 12.57 -0.50
C VAL A 141 4.78 12.61 -0.60
N LYS A 142 4.08 12.47 0.54
CA LYS A 142 2.60 12.41 0.65
C LYS A 142 2.12 12.73 2.07
N PRO A 143 0.84 13.04 2.32
CA PRO A 143 0.35 13.52 3.62
C PRO A 143 0.56 12.54 4.78
N GLU A 144 0.61 11.25 4.51
CA GLU A 144 0.83 10.20 5.51
C GLU A 144 2.28 10.19 6.03
N ASN A 145 3.24 10.65 5.21
CA ASN A 145 4.67 10.72 5.56
C ASN A 145 5.06 12.09 6.15
N VAL A 146 4.09 13.00 6.35
CA VAL A 146 4.26 14.29 7.02
C VAL A 146 3.58 14.22 8.38
N LEU A 147 4.37 14.10 9.44
CA LEU A 147 3.89 14.00 10.82
C LEU A 147 3.73 15.39 11.45
N ILE A 148 2.69 15.58 12.26
CA ILE A 148 2.35 16.83 12.94
C ILE A 148 2.27 16.56 14.45
N GLY A 149 3.34 16.90 15.16
CA GLY A 149 3.44 16.70 16.61
C GLY A 149 2.59 17.68 17.42
N ARG A 150 2.31 17.33 18.68
CA ARG A 150 1.48 18.08 19.65
C ARG A 150 1.85 19.55 19.90
N GLY A 151 3.03 20.00 19.46
CA GLY A 151 3.47 21.40 19.50
C GLY A 151 3.45 22.13 18.16
N GLY A 152 2.70 21.64 17.16
CA GLY A 152 2.73 22.18 15.78
C GLY A 152 4.02 21.87 15.01
N ALA A 153 4.87 21.00 15.55
CA ALA A 153 6.13 20.60 14.94
C ALA A 153 5.87 19.63 13.77
N VAL A 154 6.13 20.08 12.54
CA VAL A 154 6.03 19.28 11.32
C VAL A 154 7.35 18.53 11.09
N LYS A 155 7.27 17.21 10.83
CA LYS A 155 8.41 16.34 10.53
C LYS A 155 8.11 15.42 9.34
N VAL A 156 9.09 15.27 8.45
CA VAL A 156 9.02 14.33 7.32
C VAL A 156 9.64 12.98 7.72
N ALA A 157 8.92 11.90 7.46
CA ALA A 157 9.28 10.51 7.77
C ALA A 157 9.57 9.70 6.50
N ASP A 158 10.15 8.50 6.64
CA ASP A 158 10.25 7.51 5.55
C ASP A 158 11.08 7.89 4.29
N PHE A 159 12.09 8.77 4.45
CA PHE A 159 13.06 9.12 3.41
C PHE A 159 13.65 7.90 2.67
N GLY A 160 13.18 7.66 1.45
CA GLY A 160 13.81 6.78 0.48
C GLY A 160 13.87 5.28 0.81
N LEU A 161 13.09 4.78 1.78
CA LEU A 161 13.15 3.40 2.31
C LEU A 161 12.55 2.32 1.37
N VAL A 162 13.11 2.18 0.17
CA VAL A 162 12.70 1.25 -0.91
C VAL A 162 11.24 1.42 -1.37
N ARG A 163 11.03 2.09 -2.51
CA ARG A 163 9.81 1.91 -3.30
C ARG A 163 9.91 0.57 -4.03
N ALA A 164 9.07 -0.40 -3.67
CA ALA A 164 8.83 -1.55 -4.54
C ALA A 164 8.27 -1.03 -5.88
N VAL A 165 8.96 -1.34 -6.99
CA VAL A 165 8.38 -1.17 -8.33
C VAL A 165 7.11 -2.02 -8.36
N ALA A 166 5.99 -1.47 -8.83
CA ALA A 166 4.67 -2.09 -8.70
C ALA A 166 4.56 -3.40 -9.49
N THR A 167 4.95 -4.51 -8.87
CA THR A 167 4.79 -5.87 -9.42
C THR A 167 3.30 -6.17 -9.52
N PRO A 168 2.77 -6.48 -10.73
CA PRO A 168 1.36 -6.78 -10.89
C PRO A 168 0.91 -7.92 -9.96
N GLY A 169 -0.10 -7.66 -9.13
CA GLY A 169 -0.69 -8.65 -8.21
C GLY A 169 -0.32 -8.53 -6.72
N ILE A 170 0.50 -7.55 -6.30
CA ILE A 170 0.91 -7.41 -4.89
C ILE A 170 0.55 -6.03 -4.29
N THR A 171 -0.73 -5.79 -3.97
CA THR A 171 -1.20 -4.86 -2.90
C THR A 171 -2.74 -4.85 -2.79
N SER A 172 -3.30 -4.24 -1.74
CA SER A 172 -4.75 -4.04 -1.54
C SER A 172 -5.21 -2.70 -2.12
N ASP A 173 -6.27 -2.71 -2.93
CA ASP A 173 -6.64 -1.64 -3.87
C ASP A 173 -6.66 -0.21 -3.29
N THR A 174 -7.22 -0.04 -2.09
CA THR A 174 -7.37 1.27 -1.43
C THR A 174 -6.04 1.92 -1.04
N THR A 175 -5.04 1.13 -0.63
CA THR A 175 -3.72 1.63 -0.23
C THR A 175 -2.84 1.99 -1.44
N ILE A 176 -3.05 1.32 -2.58
CA ILE A 176 -2.38 1.66 -3.84
C ILE A 176 -2.86 3.04 -4.31
N LEU A 177 -4.18 3.23 -4.33
CA LEU A 177 -4.80 4.43 -4.89
C LEU A 177 -4.31 5.71 -4.21
N GLY A 178 -4.27 5.73 -2.87
CA GLY A 178 -3.74 6.86 -2.10
C GLY A 178 -2.24 7.10 -2.31
N THR A 179 -1.43 6.05 -2.51
CA THR A 179 0.01 6.22 -2.76
C THR A 179 0.30 6.74 -4.18
N VAL A 180 -0.53 6.40 -5.16
CA VAL A 180 -0.30 6.81 -6.56
C VAL A 180 -0.64 8.28 -6.83
N ALA A 181 -1.54 8.89 -6.06
CA ALA A 181 -2.02 10.26 -6.25
C ALA A 181 -0.95 11.37 -6.09
N TYR A 182 0.25 11.03 -5.62
CA TYR A 182 1.38 11.96 -5.41
C TYR A 182 2.60 11.66 -6.30
N LEU A 183 2.55 10.61 -7.12
CA LEU A 183 3.68 10.20 -7.94
C LEU A 183 3.96 11.21 -9.06
N SER A 184 5.24 11.46 -9.32
CA SER A 184 5.63 12.30 -10.44
C SER A 184 5.51 11.58 -11.79
N PRO A 185 5.35 12.33 -12.91
CA PRO A 185 5.24 11.77 -14.26
C PRO A 185 6.36 10.76 -14.59
N GLU A 186 7.60 11.09 -14.27
CA GLU A 186 8.77 10.22 -14.48
C GLU A 186 8.75 8.97 -13.59
N GLN A 187 8.31 9.09 -12.33
CA GLN A 187 8.11 7.96 -11.41
C GLN A 187 7.03 6.97 -11.86
N VAL A 188 6.14 7.37 -12.77
CA VAL A 188 5.19 6.50 -13.47
C VAL A 188 5.77 5.99 -14.78
N ALA A 189 6.28 6.88 -15.63
CA ALA A 189 6.65 6.57 -17.01
C ALA A 189 7.93 5.73 -17.16
N ASN A 190 8.91 5.90 -16.26
CA ASN A 190 10.19 5.18 -16.31
C ASN A 190 10.70 4.69 -14.94
N GLY A 191 9.99 5.00 -13.84
CA GLY A 191 10.31 4.53 -12.49
C GLY A 191 11.52 5.20 -11.84
N THR A 192 12.15 6.18 -12.49
CA THR A 192 13.22 7.00 -11.89
C THR A 192 12.63 8.07 -10.96
N ALA A 193 13.45 8.57 -10.05
CA ALA A 193 13.11 9.68 -9.17
C ALA A 193 14.35 10.53 -8.86
N ASP A 194 14.24 11.84 -9.00
CA ASP A 194 15.27 12.82 -8.62
C ASP A 194 14.68 13.90 -7.68
N ALA A 195 15.49 14.91 -7.34
CA ALA A 195 15.07 16.03 -6.49
C ALA A 195 13.82 16.78 -7.01
N ARG A 196 13.52 16.70 -8.31
CA ARG A 196 12.38 17.36 -8.96
C ARG A 196 11.14 16.50 -8.90
N SER A 197 11.27 15.19 -8.68
CA SER A 197 10.16 14.29 -8.36
C SER A 197 9.56 14.67 -7.00
N ASP A 198 10.40 14.87 -5.98
CA ASP A 198 9.96 15.32 -4.66
C ASP A 198 9.32 16.73 -4.71
N VAL A 199 9.84 17.63 -5.56
CA VAL A 199 9.22 18.95 -5.83
C VAL A 199 7.84 18.82 -6.46
N TYR A 200 7.63 17.89 -7.41
CA TYR A 200 6.31 17.64 -8.00
C TYR A 200 5.32 17.16 -6.94
N SER A 201 5.71 16.16 -6.14
CA SER A 201 4.88 15.62 -5.06
C SER A 201 4.57 16.68 -3.98
N ALA A 202 5.52 17.56 -3.65
CA ALA A 202 5.28 18.71 -2.78
C ALA A 202 4.34 19.76 -3.41
N GLY A 203 4.36 19.91 -4.74
CA GLY A 203 3.37 20.69 -5.49
C GLY A 203 1.97 20.09 -5.42
N VAL A 204 1.85 18.76 -5.49
CA VAL A 204 0.60 18.03 -5.28
C VAL A 204 0.09 18.18 -3.84
N LEU A 205 0.98 18.13 -2.83
CA LEU A 205 0.62 18.47 -1.45
C LEU A 205 0.04 19.88 -1.33
N LEU A 206 0.64 20.88 -2.00
CA LEU A 206 0.10 22.25 -1.99
C LEU A 206 -1.26 22.34 -2.69
N TYR A 207 -1.46 21.64 -3.81
CA TYR A 207 -2.76 21.55 -4.47
C TYR A 207 -3.82 20.99 -3.51
N GLU A 208 -3.53 19.86 -2.86
CA GLU A 208 -4.47 19.20 -1.95
C GLU A 208 -4.76 20.03 -0.70
N MET A 209 -3.74 20.65 -0.09
CA MET A 209 -3.95 21.54 1.07
C MET A 209 -4.89 22.70 0.75
N LEU A 210 -4.86 23.24 -0.47
CA LEU A 210 -5.69 24.37 -0.88
C LEU A 210 -7.09 23.97 -1.40
N THR A 211 -7.28 22.72 -1.86
CA THR A 211 -8.53 22.27 -2.53
C THR A 211 -9.27 21.14 -1.81
N GLY A 212 -8.61 20.44 -0.88
CA GLY A 212 -9.17 19.34 -0.08
C GLY A 212 -9.16 17.97 -0.75
N ALA A 213 -8.59 17.85 -1.95
CA ALA A 213 -8.42 16.59 -2.66
C ALA A 213 -7.15 16.63 -3.54
N PRO A 214 -6.51 15.49 -3.84
CA PRO A 214 -5.45 15.44 -4.85
C PRO A 214 -6.01 15.79 -6.24
N PRO A 215 -5.16 16.28 -7.18
CA PRO A 215 -5.61 16.78 -8.48
C PRO A 215 -6.19 15.69 -9.39
N TYR A 216 -5.85 14.43 -9.15
CA TYR A 216 -6.35 13.29 -9.91
C TYR A 216 -6.96 12.24 -8.98
N VAL A 217 -8.24 11.94 -9.20
CA VAL A 217 -8.98 10.86 -8.53
C VAL A 217 -9.62 9.94 -9.56
N GLY A 218 -9.62 8.63 -9.30
CA GLY A 218 -10.18 7.62 -10.19
C GLY A 218 -10.34 6.27 -9.50
N GLU A 219 -11.06 5.35 -10.13
CA GLU A 219 -11.40 4.04 -9.54
C GLU A 219 -10.22 3.05 -9.52
N THR A 220 -9.19 3.30 -10.35
CA THR A 220 -7.99 2.44 -10.41
C THR A 220 -6.72 3.27 -10.29
N ALA A 221 -5.72 2.69 -9.63
CA ALA A 221 -4.38 3.27 -9.53
C ALA A 221 -3.76 3.56 -10.92
N ILE A 222 -4.01 2.70 -11.91
CA ILE A 222 -3.52 2.90 -13.29
C ILE A 222 -4.16 4.14 -13.92
N SER A 223 -5.45 4.41 -13.67
CA SER A 223 -6.10 5.65 -14.15
C SER A 223 -5.43 6.90 -13.58
N VAL A 224 -5.20 6.94 -12.26
CA VAL A 224 -4.55 8.08 -11.60
C VAL A 224 -3.12 8.28 -12.10
N ALA A 225 -2.34 7.21 -12.18
CA ALA A 225 -0.98 7.23 -12.72
C ALA A 225 -0.93 7.74 -14.18
N TYR A 226 -1.89 7.34 -15.02
CA TYR A 226 -1.96 7.79 -16.41
C TYR A 226 -2.18 9.32 -16.52
N ARG A 227 -2.98 9.93 -15.64
CA ARG A 227 -3.21 11.39 -15.65
C ARG A 227 -1.97 12.18 -15.23
N HIS A 228 -1.19 11.70 -14.26
CA HIS A 228 0.10 12.31 -13.92
C HIS A 228 1.06 12.41 -15.13
N VAL A 229 0.98 11.48 -16.08
CA VAL A 229 1.80 11.50 -17.31
C VAL A 229 1.18 12.32 -18.44
N ASN A 230 -0.13 12.23 -18.64
CA ASN A 230 -0.79 12.72 -19.86
C ASN A 230 -1.57 14.04 -19.68
N GLU A 231 -1.93 14.41 -18.46
CA GLU A 231 -2.71 15.60 -18.12
C GLU A 231 -1.85 16.61 -17.33
N ASP A 232 -2.16 17.90 -17.47
CA ASP A 232 -1.59 18.95 -16.62
C ASP A 232 -2.49 19.20 -15.40
N VAL A 233 -1.88 19.41 -14.23
CA VAL A 233 -2.61 19.59 -12.97
C VAL A 233 -3.56 20.81 -13.07
N PRO A 234 -4.83 20.69 -12.62
CA PRO A 234 -5.80 21.78 -12.68
C PRO A 234 -5.32 23.07 -11.99
N ALA A 235 -5.76 24.21 -12.49
CA ALA A 235 -5.46 25.50 -11.87
C ALA A 235 -6.28 25.68 -10.58
N VAL A 236 -5.60 25.90 -9.45
CA VAL A 236 -6.24 26.23 -8.17
C VAL A 236 -6.91 27.60 -8.26
N THR A 237 -8.20 27.67 -7.92
CA THR A 237 -8.99 28.91 -7.88
C THR A 237 -9.24 29.36 -6.44
N GLY A 238 -9.68 30.61 -6.24
CA GLY A 238 -9.96 31.15 -4.90
C GLY A 238 -8.72 31.55 -4.07
N VAL A 239 -7.51 31.38 -4.61
CA VAL A 239 -6.23 31.74 -3.97
C VAL A 239 -5.52 32.87 -4.74
N PRO A 240 -4.53 33.57 -4.15
CA PRO A 240 -3.70 34.54 -4.87
C PRO A 240 -3.01 33.92 -6.09
N ALA A 241 -2.86 34.69 -7.17
CA ALA A 241 -2.33 34.20 -8.44
C ALA A 241 -0.91 33.62 -8.30
N GLU A 242 -0.07 34.22 -7.45
CA GLU A 242 1.28 33.75 -7.14
C GLU A 242 1.29 32.41 -6.39
N VAL A 243 0.24 32.09 -5.63
CA VAL A 243 0.10 30.80 -4.93
C VAL A 243 -0.37 29.71 -5.90
N ALA A 244 -1.29 30.04 -6.81
CA ALA A 244 -1.64 29.15 -7.92
C ALA A 244 -0.43 28.90 -8.85
N GLU A 245 0.47 29.88 -9.01
CA GLU A 245 1.72 29.73 -9.77
C GLU A 245 2.71 28.76 -9.10
N LEU A 246 2.85 28.79 -7.76
CA LEU A 246 3.70 27.84 -7.02
C LEU A 246 3.29 26.39 -7.30
N VAL A 247 1.97 26.09 -7.27
CA VAL A 247 1.44 24.79 -7.68
C VAL A 247 1.79 24.52 -9.14
N ARG A 248 1.38 25.40 -10.07
CA ARG A 248 1.55 25.20 -11.51
C ARG A 248 3.02 25.03 -11.96
N ARG A 249 3.98 25.64 -11.26
CA ARG A 249 5.42 25.46 -11.50
C ARG A 249 5.94 24.14 -10.98
N SER A 250 5.63 23.79 -9.74
CA SER A 250 6.09 22.55 -9.11
C SER A 250 5.48 21.31 -9.78
N THR A 251 4.20 21.36 -10.17
CA THR A 251 3.48 20.25 -10.81
C THR A 251 3.58 20.22 -12.35
N ARG A 252 4.61 20.83 -12.96
CA ARG A 252 4.85 20.67 -14.41
C ARG A 252 5.18 19.24 -14.75
N ARG A 253 4.65 18.72 -15.87
CA ARG A 253 5.00 17.39 -16.38
C ARG A 253 6.50 17.24 -16.62
N GLU A 254 7.10 18.12 -17.42
CA GLU A 254 8.54 18.05 -17.69
C GLU A 254 9.38 18.50 -16.48
N PRO A 255 10.25 17.63 -15.90
CA PRO A 255 10.96 17.92 -14.65
C PRO A 255 11.85 19.16 -14.70
N PHE A 256 12.42 19.48 -15.87
CA PHE A 256 13.31 20.63 -16.04
C PHE A 256 12.58 21.99 -16.07
N LEU A 257 11.25 22.01 -16.06
CA LEU A 257 10.45 23.24 -15.94
C LEU A 257 10.08 23.57 -14.47
N ARG A 258 10.21 22.59 -13.57
CA ARG A 258 10.00 22.71 -12.12
C ARG A 258 11.17 23.48 -11.46
N PRO A 259 11.03 23.94 -10.20
CA PRO A 259 12.20 24.23 -9.36
C PRO A 259 13.21 23.05 -9.39
N ALA A 260 14.51 23.35 -9.35
CA ALA A 260 15.54 22.34 -9.55
C ALA A 260 15.61 21.27 -8.45
N ASP A 261 15.20 21.65 -7.23
CA ASP A 261 15.19 20.89 -6.00
C ASP A 261 14.28 21.61 -4.97
N ALA A 262 14.14 21.04 -3.77
CA ALA A 262 13.32 21.62 -2.69
C ALA A 262 13.90 22.91 -2.07
N GLU A 263 15.19 23.22 -2.26
CA GLU A 263 15.79 24.48 -1.78
C GLU A 263 15.40 25.64 -2.71
N ALA A 264 15.46 25.42 -4.02
CA ALA A 264 14.90 26.32 -5.02
C ALA A 264 13.39 26.53 -4.82
N PHE A 265 12.63 25.46 -4.55
CA PHE A 265 11.18 25.60 -4.32
C PHE A 265 10.86 26.34 -3.01
N LEU A 266 11.60 26.08 -1.92
CA LEU A 266 11.46 26.82 -0.66
C LEU A 266 11.70 28.32 -0.86
N SER A 267 12.76 28.68 -1.58
CA SER A 267 13.09 30.08 -1.90
C SER A 267 11.98 30.77 -2.72
N GLU A 268 11.33 30.05 -3.66
CA GLU A 268 10.15 30.56 -4.37
C GLU A 268 8.94 30.76 -3.43
N VAL A 269 8.67 29.81 -2.53
CA VAL A 269 7.58 29.89 -1.52
C VAL A 269 7.78 31.07 -0.58
N GLU A 270 8.97 31.22 0.01
CA GLU A 270 9.34 32.33 0.90
C GLU A 270 9.22 33.69 0.17
N THR A 271 9.67 33.76 -1.09
CA THR A 271 9.57 34.96 -1.92
C THR A 271 8.12 35.37 -2.20
N VAL A 272 7.25 34.41 -2.52
CA VAL A 272 5.80 34.66 -2.73
C VAL A 272 5.14 35.08 -1.42
N ARG A 273 5.45 34.40 -0.31
CA ARG A 273 4.92 34.73 1.02
C ARG A 273 5.26 36.15 1.45
N ALA A 274 6.53 36.54 1.30
CA ALA A 274 7.02 37.87 1.64
C ALA A 274 6.39 38.95 0.75
N ARG A 275 6.22 38.69 -0.56
CA ARG A 275 5.56 39.61 -1.50
C ARG A 275 4.09 39.84 -1.16
N LEU A 276 3.37 38.80 -0.72
CA LEU A 276 1.96 38.87 -0.36
C LEU A 276 1.72 39.33 1.10
N GLY A 277 2.77 39.52 1.90
CA GLY A 277 2.66 39.91 3.31
C GLY A 277 2.02 38.85 4.22
N ILE A 278 2.05 37.57 3.81
CA ILE A 278 1.33 36.50 4.50
C ILE A 278 2.11 36.04 5.74
N ALA A 279 1.58 36.32 6.93
CA ALA A 279 2.17 35.90 8.21
C ALA A 279 2.28 34.36 8.32
N SER A 280 3.20 33.88 9.18
CA SER A 280 3.19 32.49 9.66
C SER A 280 1.90 32.21 10.44
N ALA A 281 1.31 31.04 10.22
CA ALA A 281 0.17 30.54 10.97
C ALA A 281 0.60 29.35 11.83
N ASP A 282 0.06 29.24 13.04
CA ASP A 282 0.36 28.10 13.91
C ASP A 282 -0.21 26.81 13.32
N VAL A 283 0.64 25.80 13.16
CA VAL A 283 0.20 24.48 12.70
C VAL A 283 -0.55 23.81 13.85
N PRO A 284 -1.85 23.48 13.67
CA PRO A 284 -2.64 22.89 14.75
C PRO A 284 -2.12 21.48 15.07
N ALA A 285 -2.04 21.15 16.36
CA ALA A 285 -1.89 19.77 16.78
C ALA A 285 -3.10 18.94 16.33
N VAL A 286 -2.83 17.69 15.97
CA VAL A 286 -3.85 16.67 15.69
C VAL A 286 -3.50 15.46 16.56
N ASP A 287 -4.46 14.94 17.32
CA ASP A 287 -4.30 13.62 17.95
C ASP A 287 -4.64 12.54 16.92
N ALA A 288 -3.84 11.47 16.87
CA ALA A 288 -4.04 10.37 15.95
C ALA A 288 -5.43 9.72 16.14
N ALA A 289 -6.07 9.31 15.03
CA ALA A 289 -7.39 8.70 15.07
C ALA A 289 -7.42 7.45 15.99
N PRO A 290 -8.48 7.24 16.78
CA PRO A 290 -8.52 6.19 17.81
C PRO A 290 -8.65 4.77 17.21
N GLY A 291 -7.51 4.21 16.80
CA GLY A 291 -7.41 2.91 16.12
C GLY A 291 -6.74 1.77 16.90
N ALA A 292 -6.23 2.05 18.11
CA ALA A 292 -5.61 1.04 18.98
C ALA A 292 -6.14 1.18 20.42
N PRO A 293 -6.50 0.07 21.10
CA PRO A 293 -6.86 0.12 22.52
C PRO A 293 -5.61 0.46 23.35
N GLU A 294 -5.74 1.41 24.27
CA GLU A 294 -4.70 1.66 25.27
C GLU A 294 -4.50 0.41 26.13
N VAL A 295 -3.29 -0.15 26.11
CA VAL A 295 -2.87 -1.10 27.14
C VAL A 295 -2.67 -0.27 28.41
N PRO A 296 -3.41 -0.51 29.50
CA PRO A 296 -3.38 0.37 30.66
C PRO A 296 -1.97 0.43 31.26
N ALA A 297 -1.54 1.64 31.61
CA ALA A 297 -0.23 1.86 32.21
C ALA A 297 -0.11 1.05 33.52
N PHE A 298 0.87 0.15 33.58
CA PHE A 298 1.16 -0.62 34.79
C PHE A 298 1.69 0.33 35.88
N SER A 299 0.80 0.68 36.81
CA SER A 299 1.13 1.45 37.99
C SER A 299 2.20 0.76 38.83
N GLN A 300 3.22 1.50 39.26
CA GLN A 300 4.22 0.99 40.19
C GLN A 300 3.62 0.92 41.61
N ALA A 301 3.12 -0.26 41.99
CA ALA A 301 2.86 -0.61 43.38
C ALA A 301 4.04 -1.43 43.94
N ALA A 302 4.51 -1.06 45.13
CA ALA A 302 5.74 -1.61 45.71
C ALA A 302 5.51 -2.81 46.66
N ALA A 303 6.62 -3.49 46.97
CA ALA A 303 6.80 -4.55 47.97
C ALA A 303 6.21 -5.95 47.66
N GLY A 304 7.11 -6.93 47.52
CA GLY A 304 6.79 -8.36 47.32
C GLY A 304 8.05 -9.17 47.01
N SER A 305 8.89 -9.45 48.02
CA SER A 305 10.21 -10.05 47.81
C SER A 305 10.17 -11.58 47.65
N ALA A 306 10.72 -12.07 46.54
CA ALA A 306 11.27 -13.42 46.40
C ALA A 306 12.38 -13.38 45.32
N ALA A 307 13.61 -13.80 45.66
CA ALA A 307 14.79 -13.60 44.81
C ALA A 307 15.24 -14.87 44.08
N VAL A 308 15.62 -14.71 42.81
CA VAL A 308 16.48 -15.64 42.06
C VAL A 308 17.40 -14.81 41.16
N ASP A 309 18.68 -14.72 41.52
CA ASP A 309 19.71 -14.07 40.69
C ASP A 309 20.11 -14.93 39.48
N PRO A 310 20.31 -14.30 38.32
CA PRO A 310 21.47 -14.56 37.49
C PRO A 310 22.37 -13.32 37.43
N LYS A 311 23.68 -13.52 37.63
CA LYS A 311 24.68 -12.44 37.73
C LYS A 311 24.78 -11.63 36.43
N THR A 312 24.66 -10.31 36.55
CA THR A 312 25.11 -9.35 35.52
C THR A 312 26.08 -8.37 36.16
N GLU A 313 27.28 -8.22 35.57
CA GLU A 313 28.36 -7.44 36.16
C GLU A 313 28.14 -5.92 35.95
N ARG A 314 28.04 -5.16 37.04
CA ARG A 314 27.84 -3.70 37.00
C ARG A 314 29.16 -2.97 36.72
N VAL A 315 29.39 -2.62 35.47
CA VAL A 315 30.38 -1.60 35.11
C VAL A 315 29.84 -0.22 35.53
N LEU A 316 30.60 0.50 36.35
CA LEU A 316 30.24 1.86 36.78
C LEU A 316 30.54 2.89 35.67
N PRO A 317 29.71 3.93 35.49
CA PRO A 317 30.01 5.02 34.56
C PRO A 317 31.23 5.82 35.05
N VAL A 318 32.21 6.02 34.17
CA VAL A 318 33.42 6.79 34.49
C VAL A 318 33.11 8.29 34.44
N SER A 319 32.94 8.90 35.62
CA SER A 319 32.84 10.36 35.76
C SER A 319 34.24 10.99 35.80
N VAL A 320 34.61 11.75 34.77
CA VAL A 320 35.83 12.58 34.79
C VAL A 320 35.46 14.03 35.11
N GLY A 321 35.59 14.41 36.38
CA GLY A 321 35.54 15.81 36.81
C GLY A 321 36.86 16.53 36.50
N ALA A 322 36.80 17.83 36.24
CA ALA A 322 37.99 18.66 36.02
C ALA A 322 38.62 19.14 37.34
N VAL A 323 39.93 19.39 37.36
CA VAL A 323 40.59 20.65 37.78
C VAL A 323 42.15 20.53 37.79
N ALA A 324 42.76 21.18 36.79
CA ALA A 324 43.96 22.05 36.80
C ALA A 324 45.41 21.64 37.23
N HIS A 325 46.36 22.08 36.37
CA HIS A 325 47.77 22.51 36.60
C HIS A 325 48.89 21.45 36.83
N PRO A 326 50.18 21.75 36.47
CA PRO A 326 50.74 22.79 35.57
C PRO A 326 51.73 22.27 34.47
N GLU A 327 52.31 23.23 33.73
CA GLU A 327 53.43 23.30 32.76
C GLU A 327 54.45 22.11 32.63
N ALA A 328 55.13 21.86 31.49
CA ALA A 328 55.72 22.82 30.53
C ALA A 328 56.05 22.27 29.10
N THR A 329 56.11 23.17 28.10
CA THR A 329 56.97 23.23 26.85
C THR A 329 57.31 21.93 26.07
N VAL A 330 57.25 21.81 24.72
CA VAL A 330 57.67 22.67 23.57
C VAL A 330 56.78 22.33 22.31
N PRO A 331 56.55 23.23 21.32
CA PRO A 331 55.46 23.06 20.33
C PRO A 331 55.86 22.69 18.87
N VAL A 332 54.86 22.31 18.06
CA VAL A 332 54.88 22.32 16.57
C VAL A 332 53.56 22.94 16.05
N HIS A 333 53.60 23.61 14.89
CA HIS A 333 52.53 24.49 14.39
C HIS A 333 51.49 23.84 13.45
N ARG A 334 50.27 24.42 13.44
CA ARG A 334 49.34 24.40 12.28
C ARG A 334 49.78 25.44 11.24
N PRO A 335 49.45 25.24 9.95
CA PRO A 335 49.12 26.32 9.03
C PRO A 335 47.60 26.44 8.83
N ALA A 336 47.11 27.68 8.76
CA ALA A 336 45.85 28.05 8.13
C ALA A 336 46.11 29.34 7.34
N SER A 337 45.50 29.50 6.16
CA SER A 337 45.73 30.68 5.32
C SER A 337 44.48 31.07 4.53
N VAL A 338 44.14 32.36 4.60
CA VAL A 338 43.09 33.03 3.81
C VAL A 338 43.77 33.74 2.63
N GLY A 339 43.08 33.93 1.50
CA GLY A 339 43.59 34.69 0.34
C GLY A 339 43.71 36.20 0.60
N PRO A 340 44.26 36.99 -0.36
CA PRO A 340 43.35 37.85 -1.14
C PRO A 340 43.78 38.27 -2.59
N ARG A 341 42.82 38.92 -3.26
CA ARG A 341 42.77 39.81 -4.45
C ARG A 341 44.09 40.50 -4.95
N GLY A 342 44.23 40.74 -6.27
CA GLY A 342 45.02 41.91 -6.78
C GLY A 342 45.59 41.99 -8.23
N THR A 343 44.76 42.26 -9.26
CA THR A 343 45.06 43.05 -10.52
C THR A 343 46.38 42.96 -11.34
N ARG A 344 46.27 42.42 -12.58
CA ARG A 344 46.51 43.05 -13.92
C ARG A 344 47.93 43.54 -14.37
N ALA A 345 48.59 42.83 -15.31
CA ALA A 345 49.32 43.36 -16.49
C ALA A 345 49.75 42.27 -17.52
N LEU A 346 50.22 42.69 -18.71
CA LEU A 346 50.58 41.94 -19.95
C LEU A 346 52.08 42.21 -20.33
N PRO A 347 52.71 41.63 -21.41
CA PRO A 347 52.49 40.39 -22.18
C PRO A 347 53.78 39.62 -22.67
N ARG A 348 53.58 38.51 -23.43
CA ARG A 348 54.36 38.06 -24.63
C ARG A 348 55.74 37.35 -24.47
N GLY A 349 55.86 36.12 -24.98
CA GLY A 349 57.14 35.44 -25.28
C GLY A 349 57.00 33.95 -25.68
N LEU A 350 57.70 33.53 -26.74
CA LEU A 350 57.94 32.14 -27.20
C LEU A 350 59.47 31.98 -27.44
N PRO A 351 60.02 30.80 -27.79
CA PRO A 351 60.15 29.60 -26.96
C PRO A 351 61.62 29.07 -26.92
N VAL A 352 61.93 28.10 -26.05
CA VAL A 352 63.20 27.33 -26.11
C VAL A 352 62.92 25.84 -25.82
N ALA A 353 63.75 24.94 -26.33
CA ALA A 353 63.60 23.48 -26.26
C ALA A 353 64.74 22.83 -25.43
N GLU A 354 65.00 21.52 -25.66
CA GLU A 354 66.08 20.70 -25.08
C GLU A 354 65.86 20.29 -23.59
N ALA A 355 66.22 19.09 -23.10
CA ALA A 355 66.73 17.84 -23.70
C ALA A 355 66.24 16.63 -22.82
N ALA A 356 66.67 15.35 -22.86
CA ALA A 356 67.64 14.57 -23.65
C ALA A 356 67.30 13.05 -23.55
N HIS A 357 68.01 12.21 -24.33
CA HIS A 357 68.24 10.73 -24.25
C HIS A 357 67.89 10.00 -25.57
N GLY A 358 68.76 9.13 -26.14
CA GLY A 358 70.11 8.81 -25.66
C GLY A 358 70.88 7.64 -26.29
N ASP A 359 70.91 7.48 -27.63
CA ASP A 359 71.98 6.77 -28.41
C ASP A 359 72.30 5.29 -28.01
N PRO A 360 73.37 4.59 -28.51
CA PRO A 360 74.18 4.76 -29.73
C PRO A 360 74.40 3.47 -30.57
N ARG A 361 74.97 3.62 -31.78
CA ARG A 361 76.05 2.81 -32.42
C ARG A 361 76.31 3.28 -33.88
N THR A 362 77.40 4.01 -34.18
CA THR A 362 78.73 3.55 -34.71
C THR A 362 78.68 2.81 -36.07
N GLU A 363 79.54 3.06 -37.08
CA GLU A 363 80.86 3.75 -37.20
C GLU A 363 80.96 4.52 -38.57
N VAL A 364 81.57 5.72 -38.71
CA VAL A 364 83.01 6.05 -38.92
C VAL A 364 83.59 5.48 -40.23
N ALA A 365 84.23 6.20 -41.16
CA ALA A 365 84.44 7.65 -41.47
C ALA A 365 84.74 7.77 -43.01
N ALA A 366 85.43 8.72 -43.67
CA ALA A 366 86.30 9.89 -43.39
C ALA A 366 86.35 10.79 -44.69
N ARG A 367 87.14 11.86 -44.92
CA ARG A 367 88.21 12.60 -44.20
C ARG A 367 88.29 14.08 -44.73
N SER A 368 89.40 14.77 -44.47
CA SER A 368 89.72 16.20 -44.66
C SER A 368 89.87 16.76 -46.11
N GLY A 369 89.66 18.09 -46.28
CA GLY A 369 90.12 18.90 -47.45
C GLY A 369 91.50 19.57 -47.22
N PRO A 370 91.83 20.79 -47.74
CA PRO A 370 91.04 21.75 -48.53
C PRO A 370 91.78 22.39 -49.76
N ALA A 371 91.12 23.28 -50.53
CA ALA A 371 91.75 24.14 -51.56
C ALA A 371 91.01 25.49 -51.80
N ARG A 372 91.68 26.47 -52.44
CA ARG A 372 91.23 27.88 -52.62
C ARG A 372 90.39 28.15 -53.90
N PRO A 373 89.56 29.22 -53.94
CA PRO A 373 88.61 29.50 -55.03
C PRO A 373 89.14 30.42 -56.17
N ARG A 374 88.54 30.31 -57.37
CA ARG A 374 88.56 31.31 -58.46
C ARG A 374 87.26 31.25 -59.31
N PRO A 375 86.94 32.24 -60.19
CA PRO A 375 85.56 32.73 -60.35
C PRO A 375 84.75 32.19 -61.55
N ALA A 376 83.43 32.39 -61.50
CA ALA A 376 82.48 32.08 -62.58
C ALA A 376 82.09 33.32 -63.43
N ARG A 377 81.64 33.07 -64.67
CA ARG A 377 81.28 34.08 -65.69
C ARG A 377 79.87 34.70 -65.49
N PRO A 378 79.61 35.91 -66.03
CA PRO A 378 78.30 36.56 -65.95
C PRO A 378 77.22 35.85 -66.80
N ARG A 379 75.97 35.88 -66.32
CA ARG A 379 74.79 35.42 -67.06
C ARG A 379 74.00 36.60 -67.64
N ARG A 380 73.48 36.44 -68.86
CA ARG A 380 72.62 37.43 -69.55
C ARG A 380 71.22 37.50 -68.92
N PRO A 381 70.54 38.67 -68.93
CA PRO A 381 69.14 38.77 -68.55
C PRO A 381 68.21 38.14 -69.61
N PRO A 382 67.06 37.56 -69.22
CA PRO A 382 66.05 37.06 -70.16
C PRO A 382 65.26 38.20 -70.81
N LYS A 383 64.79 37.98 -72.05
CA LYS A 383 63.89 38.92 -72.74
C LYS A 383 62.52 38.96 -72.05
N LYS A 384 61.98 40.16 -71.83
CA LYS A 384 60.58 40.36 -71.40
C LYS A 384 59.64 40.05 -72.58
N LYS A 385 58.55 39.31 -72.35
CA LYS A 385 57.41 39.21 -73.29
C LYS A 385 56.59 40.51 -73.28
N THR A 386 55.82 40.78 -74.34
CA THR A 386 54.94 41.95 -74.42
C THR A 386 53.61 41.73 -73.66
N PRO A 387 52.92 42.81 -73.23
CA PRO A 387 51.69 42.69 -72.41
C PRO A 387 50.55 41.91 -73.07
N GLU A 388 50.39 42.06 -74.40
CA GLU A 388 49.31 41.41 -75.16
C GLU A 388 49.39 39.88 -75.08
N GLN A 389 50.59 39.31 -75.14
CA GLN A 389 50.83 37.86 -75.06
C GLN A 389 50.46 37.27 -73.69
N LEU A 390 50.46 38.07 -72.63
CA LEU A 390 50.00 37.65 -71.30
C LEU A 390 48.48 37.69 -71.17
N TYR A 391 47.81 38.60 -71.88
CA TYR A 391 46.35 38.78 -71.79
C TYR A 391 45.58 37.61 -72.43
N GLU A 392 46.10 37.04 -73.52
CA GLU A 392 45.47 35.89 -74.19
C GLU A 392 45.59 34.59 -73.37
N GLU A 393 46.78 34.28 -72.81
CA GLU A 393 46.95 33.08 -71.96
C GLU A 393 46.01 33.10 -70.74
N MET A 394 45.81 34.27 -70.12
CA MET A 394 44.88 34.42 -68.98
C MET A 394 43.41 34.23 -69.40
N ARG A 395 43.00 34.76 -70.56
CA ARG A 395 41.62 34.65 -71.07
C ARG A 395 41.25 33.22 -71.51
N ALA A 396 42.23 32.41 -71.90
CA ALA A 396 42.03 31.00 -72.26
C ALA A 396 41.87 30.08 -71.05
N ARG A 397 42.58 30.33 -69.94
CA ARG A 397 42.52 29.49 -68.73
C ARG A 397 41.24 29.71 -67.92
N SER A 398 40.82 30.96 -67.73
CA SER A 398 39.63 31.28 -66.91
C SER A 398 38.34 30.67 -67.47
N LYS A 399 38.14 30.69 -68.80
CA LYS A 399 36.99 30.04 -69.44
C LYS A 399 36.91 28.54 -69.13
N LYS A 400 38.04 27.81 -69.16
CA LYS A 400 38.05 26.37 -68.88
C LYS A 400 37.72 26.09 -67.41
N GLN A 401 38.34 26.83 -66.48
CA GLN A 401 38.06 26.67 -65.03
C GLN A 401 36.62 27.03 -64.67
N LEU A 402 36.04 28.07 -65.29
CA LEU A 402 34.64 28.44 -65.10
C LEU A 402 33.69 27.32 -65.60
N ILE A 403 33.97 26.74 -66.77
CA ILE A 403 33.20 25.60 -67.29
C ILE A 403 33.30 24.39 -66.35
N THR A 404 34.50 24.05 -65.86
CA THR A 404 34.64 22.93 -64.90
C THR A 404 33.85 23.15 -63.62
N TRP A 405 33.88 24.37 -63.05
CA TRP A 405 33.06 24.70 -61.88
C TRP A 405 31.56 24.64 -62.17
N LEU A 406 31.12 25.15 -63.33
CA LEU A 406 29.72 25.08 -63.75
C LEU A 406 29.26 23.63 -63.94
N SER A 407 30.11 22.76 -64.52
CA SER A 407 29.84 21.32 -64.64
C SER A 407 29.76 20.61 -63.28
N VAL A 408 30.63 20.95 -62.31
CA VAL A 408 30.56 20.38 -60.95
C VAL A 408 29.29 20.82 -60.23
N VAL A 409 28.91 22.11 -60.34
CA VAL A 409 27.64 22.61 -59.76
C VAL A 409 26.43 21.99 -60.45
N LEU A 410 26.47 21.79 -61.77
CA LEU A 410 25.39 21.12 -62.51
C LEU A 410 25.25 19.65 -62.11
N VAL A 411 26.36 18.91 -61.98
CA VAL A 411 26.34 17.51 -61.52
C VAL A 411 25.89 17.42 -60.06
N ALA A 412 26.30 18.35 -59.19
CA ALA A 412 25.80 18.44 -57.82
C ALA A 412 24.30 18.74 -57.77
N ALA A 413 23.80 19.67 -58.59
CA ALA A 413 22.37 19.97 -58.69
C ALA A 413 21.55 18.81 -59.25
N VAL A 414 22.08 18.07 -60.23
CA VAL A 414 21.47 16.84 -60.77
C VAL A 414 21.50 15.71 -59.74
N LEU A 415 22.57 15.54 -58.96
CA LEU A 415 22.62 14.57 -57.86
C LEU A 415 21.63 14.92 -56.75
N ILE A 416 21.58 16.18 -56.31
CA ILE A 416 20.61 16.67 -55.32
C ILE A 416 19.18 16.47 -55.85
N GLY A 417 18.92 16.84 -57.11
CA GLY A 417 17.65 16.60 -57.78
C GLY A 417 17.26 15.12 -57.82
N LEU A 418 18.17 14.23 -58.24
CA LEU A 418 17.95 12.78 -58.27
C LEU A 418 17.74 12.19 -56.87
N THR A 419 18.50 12.61 -55.85
CA THR A 419 18.26 12.16 -54.47
C THR A 419 16.94 12.66 -53.91
N SER A 420 16.54 13.90 -54.20
CA SER A 420 15.24 14.45 -53.79
C SER A 420 14.08 13.73 -54.49
N TRP A 421 14.23 13.43 -55.78
CA TRP A 421 13.28 12.67 -56.59
C TRP A 421 13.15 11.21 -56.10
N TRP A 422 14.27 10.57 -55.75
CA TRP A 422 14.30 9.20 -55.20
C TRP A 422 13.69 9.14 -53.79
N LEU A 423 13.85 10.20 -52.98
CA LEU A 423 13.27 10.27 -51.62
C LEU A 423 11.78 10.62 -51.60
N THR A 424 11.22 11.18 -52.68
CA THR A 424 9.81 11.64 -52.72
C THR A 424 8.84 10.66 -53.38
N ILE A 425 9.27 9.80 -54.30
CA ILE A 425 8.36 8.91 -55.04
C ILE A 425 8.23 7.55 -54.35
N GLY A 426 7.02 7.25 -53.84
CA GLY A 426 6.52 5.89 -53.66
C GLY A 426 6.35 5.37 -52.22
N ARG A 427 6.62 6.17 -51.18
CA ARG A 427 6.49 5.73 -49.76
C ARG A 427 5.08 5.74 -49.18
N VAL A 428 4.14 6.53 -49.72
CA VAL A 428 2.76 6.56 -49.22
C VAL A 428 1.95 5.33 -49.66
N ALA A 429 1.05 4.89 -48.79
CA ALA A 429 -0.04 3.98 -49.05
C ALA A 429 -1.28 4.43 -48.26
N THR A 430 -2.46 4.37 -48.87
CA THR A 430 -3.72 4.75 -48.21
C THR A 430 -4.27 3.57 -47.42
N VAL A 431 -4.70 3.78 -46.17
CA VAL A 431 -5.38 2.75 -45.38
C VAL A 431 -6.71 2.41 -46.06
N PRO A 432 -6.93 1.16 -46.50
CA PRO A 432 -8.15 0.77 -47.21
C PRO A 432 -9.36 0.68 -46.26
N ASP A 433 -10.56 0.94 -46.78
CA ASP A 433 -11.78 0.73 -46.00
C ASP A 433 -12.13 -0.77 -45.89
N VAL A 434 -12.08 -1.24 -44.65
CA VAL A 434 -12.36 -2.62 -44.25
C VAL A 434 -13.47 -2.72 -43.20
N ILE A 435 -14.15 -1.61 -42.86
CA ILE A 435 -15.20 -1.60 -41.84
C ILE A 435 -16.35 -2.53 -42.27
N GLY A 436 -16.88 -3.33 -41.34
CA GLY A 436 -17.92 -4.32 -41.59
C GLY A 436 -17.49 -5.57 -42.37
N LYS A 437 -16.22 -5.67 -42.83
CA LYS A 437 -15.67 -6.91 -43.38
C LYS A 437 -15.32 -7.89 -42.27
N GLU A 438 -15.28 -9.19 -42.57
CA GLU A 438 -14.74 -10.22 -41.67
C GLU A 438 -13.22 -10.06 -41.51
N GLU A 439 -12.70 -10.49 -40.36
CA GLU A 439 -11.28 -10.37 -39.95
C GLU A 439 -10.28 -10.80 -41.04
N ASP A 440 -10.42 -12.02 -41.56
CA ASP A 440 -9.53 -12.58 -42.60
C ASP A 440 -9.52 -11.72 -43.89
N VAL A 441 -10.69 -11.21 -44.28
CA VAL A 441 -10.86 -10.37 -45.48
C VAL A 441 -10.27 -8.98 -45.26
N ALA A 442 -10.40 -8.44 -44.06
CA ALA A 442 -9.81 -7.15 -43.68
C ALA A 442 -8.29 -7.19 -43.64
N VAL A 443 -7.71 -8.24 -43.04
CA VAL A 443 -6.26 -8.50 -43.01
C VAL A 443 -5.71 -8.59 -44.43
N ALA A 444 -6.29 -9.45 -45.29
CA ALA A 444 -5.85 -9.63 -46.66
C ALA A 444 -5.90 -8.33 -47.50
N VAL A 445 -6.89 -7.46 -47.24
CA VAL A 445 -7.02 -6.15 -47.92
C VAL A 445 -5.97 -5.14 -47.43
N ILE A 446 -5.61 -5.14 -46.14
CA ILE A 446 -4.58 -4.26 -45.55
C ILE A 446 -3.17 -4.71 -45.98
N GLU A 447 -2.89 -6.02 -45.93
CA GLU A 447 -1.61 -6.56 -46.40
C GLU A 447 -1.45 -6.34 -47.92
N GLY A 448 -2.53 -6.48 -48.69
CA GLY A 448 -2.58 -6.13 -50.11
C GLY A 448 -2.27 -4.64 -50.40
N ALA A 449 -2.54 -3.74 -49.45
CA ALA A 449 -2.16 -2.32 -49.54
C ALA A 449 -0.68 -2.04 -49.22
N SER A 450 0.13 -3.08 -48.96
CA SER A 450 1.53 -2.98 -48.48
C SER A 450 1.65 -2.32 -47.09
N LEU A 451 0.69 -2.62 -46.21
CA LEU A 451 0.65 -2.22 -44.81
C LEU A 451 0.69 -3.46 -43.91
N THR A 452 1.06 -3.32 -42.63
CA THR A 452 1.07 -4.45 -41.68
C THR A 452 -0.16 -4.38 -40.78
N SER A 453 -0.92 -5.46 -40.64
CA SER A 453 -2.09 -5.50 -39.75
C SER A 453 -1.76 -6.05 -38.36
N ALA A 454 -2.28 -5.42 -37.31
CA ALA A 454 -2.38 -6.00 -35.97
C ALA A 454 -3.84 -6.08 -35.52
N VAL A 455 -4.39 -7.29 -35.36
CA VAL A 455 -5.76 -7.47 -34.88
C VAL A 455 -5.85 -7.25 -33.36
N THR A 456 -6.90 -6.55 -32.96
CA THR A 456 -7.34 -6.35 -31.58
C THR A 456 -8.87 -6.52 -31.54
N THR A 457 -9.44 -6.84 -30.37
CA THR A 457 -10.89 -7.09 -30.26
C THR A 457 -11.57 -6.19 -29.22
N GLU A 458 -12.76 -5.69 -29.55
CA GLU A 458 -13.54 -4.75 -28.75
C GLU A 458 -15.03 -5.18 -28.76
N ASN A 459 -15.79 -4.92 -27.70
CA ASN A 459 -17.23 -5.24 -27.68
C ASN A 459 -18.00 -4.18 -28.51
N SER A 460 -19.08 -4.57 -29.18
CA SER A 460 -19.93 -3.64 -29.93
C SER A 460 -21.39 -4.07 -29.97
N ASP A 461 -22.30 -3.13 -29.72
CA ASP A 461 -23.74 -3.34 -29.83
C ASP A 461 -24.27 -3.22 -31.27
N SER A 462 -23.50 -2.60 -32.17
CA SER A 462 -23.89 -2.28 -33.55
C SER A 462 -23.22 -3.16 -34.60
N VAL A 463 -22.00 -3.65 -34.35
CA VAL A 463 -21.23 -4.47 -35.30
C VAL A 463 -21.25 -5.95 -34.88
N PRO A 464 -21.70 -6.89 -35.74
CA PRO A 464 -21.67 -8.33 -35.47
C PRO A 464 -20.28 -8.86 -35.08
N ARG A 465 -20.27 -9.92 -34.27
CA ARG A 465 -19.03 -10.61 -33.86
C ARG A 465 -18.26 -11.10 -35.09
N GLY A 466 -16.96 -10.82 -35.14
CA GLY A 466 -16.05 -11.23 -36.22
C GLY A 466 -15.91 -10.21 -37.36
N GLN A 467 -16.67 -9.11 -37.33
CA GLN A 467 -16.54 -8.03 -38.30
C GLN A 467 -15.72 -6.86 -37.75
N VAL A 468 -15.01 -6.14 -38.62
CA VAL A 468 -14.21 -4.96 -38.25
C VAL A 468 -15.11 -3.81 -37.82
N LEU A 469 -14.90 -3.34 -36.59
CA LEU A 469 -15.51 -2.15 -36.00
C LEU A 469 -14.86 -0.86 -36.52
N ARG A 470 -13.52 -0.83 -36.57
CA ARG A 470 -12.71 0.34 -36.96
C ARG A 470 -11.25 -0.05 -37.26
N THR A 471 -10.51 0.83 -37.94
CA THR A 471 -9.05 0.78 -38.04
C THR A 471 -8.39 1.99 -37.36
N ASP A 472 -7.14 1.82 -36.97
CA ASP A 472 -6.27 2.87 -36.44
C ASP A 472 -4.85 2.72 -37.06
N PRO A 473 -4.41 3.60 -37.98
CA PRO A 473 -5.10 4.79 -38.47
C PRO A 473 -6.43 4.50 -39.19
N ALA A 474 -7.30 5.51 -39.23
CA ALA A 474 -8.61 5.40 -39.89
C ALA A 474 -8.48 5.19 -41.40
N ALA A 475 -9.48 4.54 -42.00
CA ALA A 475 -9.56 4.34 -43.44
C ALA A 475 -9.52 5.69 -44.21
N GLY A 476 -8.85 5.70 -45.36
CA GLY A 476 -8.65 6.90 -46.19
C GLY A 476 -7.45 7.77 -45.80
N ILE A 477 -6.79 7.53 -44.66
CA ILE A 477 -5.54 8.22 -44.29
C ILE A 477 -4.37 7.68 -45.12
N GLU A 478 -3.51 8.57 -45.61
CA GLU A 478 -2.20 8.19 -46.17
C GLU A 478 -1.17 7.97 -45.07
N THR A 479 -0.54 6.80 -45.08
CA THR A 479 0.50 6.38 -44.13
C THR A 479 1.71 5.82 -44.90
N THR A 480 2.81 5.48 -44.24
CA THR A 480 3.98 4.89 -44.90
C THR A 480 3.73 3.41 -45.21
N LYS A 481 4.24 2.93 -46.34
CA LYS A 481 4.29 1.48 -46.62
C LYS A 481 5.09 0.75 -45.55
N GLY A 482 4.49 -0.30 -45.00
CA GLY A 482 5.00 -1.03 -43.83
C GLY A 482 4.62 -0.44 -42.46
N ASP A 483 3.86 0.66 -42.40
CA ASP A 483 3.29 1.12 -41.12
C ASP A 483 2.22 0.14 -40.61
N LEU A 484 2.03 0.12 -39.29
CA LEU A 484 1.13 -0.78 -38.59
C LEU A 484 -0.30 -0.21 -38.53
N VAL A 485 -1.24 -0.82 -39.24
CA VAL A 485 -2.67 -0.58 -39.09
C VAL A 485 -3.23 -1.54 -38.04
N ARG A 486 -3.72 -1.00 -36.92
CA ARG A 486 -4.48 -1.77 -35.95
C ARG A 486 -5.89 -2.00 -36.48
N VAL A 487 -6.27 -3.27 -36.64
CA VAL A 487 -7.64 -3.68 -36.97
C VAL A 487 -8.37 -3.94 -35.65
N VAL A 488 -9.53 -3.34 -35.46
CA VAL A 488 -10.36 -3.58 -34.28
C VAL A 488 -11.59 -4.39 -34.71
N VAL A 489 -11.65 -5.65 -34.30
CA VAL A 489 -12.73 -6.59 -34.63
C VAL A 489 -13.75 -6.64 -33.48
N SER A 490 -15.02 -6.61 -33.83
CA SER A 490 -16.12 -6.71 -32.87
C SER A 490 -16.19 -8.12 -32.25
N ARG A 491 -16.37 -8.17 -30.93
CA ARG A 491 -16.75 -9.38 -30.19
C ARG A 491 -18.27 -9.59 -30.15
N GLY A 492 -19.04 -8.63 -30.67
CA GLY A 492 -20.48 -8.50 -30.51
C GLY A 492 -20.87 -7.93 -29.14
N LYS A 493 -22.15 -8.11 -28.78
CA LYS A 493 -22.70 -7.70 -27.48
C LYS A 493 -22.05 -8.45 -26.32
N PRO A 494 -21.75 -7.79 -25.19
CA PRO A 494 -21.26 -8.46 -24.00
C PRO A 494 -22.26 -9.49 -23.46
N VAL A 495 -21.73 -10.57 -22.89
CA VAL A 495 -22.51 -11.70 -22.37
C VAL A 495 -22.30 -11.80 -20.86
N VAL A 496 -23.38 -11.98 -20.11
CA VAL A 496 -23.33 -12.14 -18.64
C VAL A 496 -22.49 -13.38 -18.28
N PRO A 497 -21.43 -13.26 -17.46
CA PRO A 497 -20.52 -14.38 -17.14
C PRO A 497 -21.16 -15.38 -16.17
N GLN A 498 -20.62 -16.60 -16.11
CA GLN A 498 -21.00 -17.62 -15.13
C GLN A 498 -20.22 -17.48 -13.83
N VAL A 499 -20.79 -16.72 -12.90
CA VAL A 499 -20.32 -16.61 -11.51
C VAL A 499 -20.62 -17.90 -10.75
N GLN A 500 -19.65 -18.40 -9.98
CA GLN A 500 -19.84 -19.58 -9.13
C GLN A 500 -20.73 -19.27 -7.91
N PRO A 501 -21.80 -20.03 -7.63
CA PRO A 501 -22.62 -19.84 -6.43
C PRO A 501 -21.81 -20.01 -5.14
N GLY A 502 -22.07 -19.18 -4.13
CA GLY A 502 -21.29 -19.12 -2.88
C GLY A 502 -20.09 -18.17 -2.92
N SER A 503 -19.79 -17.56 -4.07
CA SER A 503 -18.78 -16.51 -4.19
C SER A 503 -19.21 -15.18 -3.55
N ASP A 504 -18.26 -14.27 -3.34
CA ASP A 504 -18.50 -12.91 -2.83
C ASP A 504 -19.04 -11.97 -3.91
N ALA A 505 -19.87 -11.00 -3.52
CA ALA A 505 -20.42 -9.99 -4.42
C ALA A 505 -19.32 -9.26 -5.22
N SER A 506 -18.20 -8.93 -4.57
CA SER A 506 -17.04 -8.28 -5.21
C SER A 506 -16.23 -9.21 -6.12
N ALA A 507 -16.50 -10.51 -6.16
CA ALA A 507 -15.98 -11.41 -7.21
C ALA A 507 -16.87 -11.34 -8.46
N ALA A 508 -18.19 -11.51 -8.28
CA ALA A 508 -19.19 -11.36 -9.34
C ALA A 508 -19.13 -10.00 -10.04
N GLU A 509 -18.91 -8.93 -9.27
CA GLU A 509 -18.71 -7.58 -9.77
C GLU A 509 -17.48 -7.46 -10.68
N ARG A 510 -16.32 -7.99 -10.27
CA ARG A 510 -15.10 -7.96 -11.09
C ARG A 510 -15.26 -8.75 -12.39
N GLU A 511 -15.96 -9.88 -12.35
CA GLU A 511 -16.31 -10.64 -13.57
C GLU A 511 -17.22 -9.82 -14.49
N LEU A 512 -18.26 -9.16 -13.97
CA LEU A 512 -19.15 -8.28 -14.74
C LEU A 512 -18.40 -7.08 -15.35
N THR A 513 -17.55 -6.41 -14.57
CA THR A 513 -16.73 -5.30 -15.07
C THR A 513 -15.76 -5.76 -16.15
N SER A 514 -15.20 -6.98 -16.05
CA SER A 514 -14.27 -7.52 -17.06
C SER A 514 -14.89 -7.70 -18.46
N VAL A 515 -16.22 -7.82 -18.56
CA VAL A 515 -16.97 -7.88 -19.83
C VAL A 515 -17.63 -6.54 -20.21
N GLY A 516 -17.41 -5.47 -19.44
CA GLY A 516 -17.98 -4.14 -19.71
C GLY A 516 -19.43 -3.98 -19.24
N LEU A 517 -19.86 -4.76 -18.24
CA LEU A 517 -21.19 -4.68 -17.62
C LEU A 517 -21.11 -4.02 -16.24
N ARG A 518 -22.22 -3.40 -15.82
CA ARG A 518 -22.34 -2.77 -14.50
C ARG A 518 -22.96 -3.75 -13.51
N SER A 519 -22.41 -3.82 -12.30
CA SER A 519 -23.07 -4.50 -11.18
C SER A 519 -24.25 -3.66 -10.67
N ARG A 520 -25.17 -4.32 -9.96
CA ARG A 520 -26.05 -3.69 -8.98
C ARG A 520 -26.46 -4.70 -7.92
N LEU A 521 -26.51 -4.27 -6.67
CA LEU A 521 -27.15 -5.01 -5.59
C LEU A 521 -28.59 -4.55 -5.43
N ASP A 522 -29.51 -5.50 -5.19
CA ASP A 522 -30.92 -5.22 -4.94
C ASP A 522 -31.50 -6.20 -3.91
N ALA A 523 -31.70 -5.71 -2.69
CA ALA A 523 -32.25 -6.48 -1.58
C ALA A 523 -33.69 -6.98 -1.83
N GLY A 524 -34.41 -6.41 -2.81
CA GLY A 524 -35.69 -6.91 -3.30
C GLY A 524 -35.56 -8.12 -4.21
N ALA A 525 -34.42 -8.28 -4.90
CA ALA A 525 -34.14 -9.40 -5.81
C ALA A 525 -33.52 -10.63 -5.13
N ASP A 526 -32.83 -10.42 -3.99
CA ASP A 526 -32.21 -11.43 -3.13
C ASP A 526 -33.19 -12.54 -2.68
N VAL A 527 -32.72 -13.78 -2.58
CA VAL A 527 -33.54 -14.98 -2.30
C VAL A 527 -33.07 -15.73 -1.05
N PHE A 528 -33.94 -16.51 -0.42
CA PHE A 528 -33.53 -17.49 0.58
C PHE A 528 -32.96 -18.74 -0.13
N ASP A 529 -31.85 -19.27 0.38
CA ASP A 529 -31.14 -20.42 -0.18
C ASP A 529 -30.50 -21.22 0.97
N ASP A 530 -30.65 -22.54 0.96
CA ASP A 530 -30.21 -23.44 2.03
C ASP A 530 -28.76 -23.93 1.88
N ARG A 531 -28.12 -23.66 0.74
CA ARG A 531 -26.77 -24.10 0.36
C ARG A 531 -25.79 -22.93 0.29
N VAL A 532 -26.26 -21.76 -0.13
CA VAL A 532 -25.46 -20.54 -0.28
C VAL A 532 -25.51 -19.72 1.02
N PRO A 533 -24.36 -19.49 1.70
CA PRO A 533 -24.33 -18.70 2.93
C PRO A 533 -24.86 -17.28 2.74
N LYS A 534 -25.49 -16.73 3.79
CA LYS A 534 -26.06 -15.37 3.78
C LYS A 534 -25.03 -14.33 3.33
N GLY A 535 -25.40 -13.49 2.35
CA GLY A 535 -24.54 -12.46 1.77
C GLY A 535 -23.62 -12.93 0.64
N LYS A 536 -23.57 -14.23 0.33
CA LYS A 536 -22.90 -14.76 -0.88
C LYS A 536 -23.83 -14.76 -2.09
N VAL A 537 -23.25 -14.78 -3.29
CA VAL A 537 -23.98 -14.74 -4.56
C VAL A 537 -24.65 -16.09 -4.84
N VAL A 538 -25.93 -16.03 -5.20
CA VAL A 538 -26.74 -17.18 -5.66
C VAL A 538 -26.75 -17.23 -7.20
N THR A 539 -27.04 -16.10 -7.85
CA THR A 539 -27.16 -16.00 -9.32
C THR A 539 -27.10 -14.55 -9.80
N LEU A 540 -27.19 -14.34 -11.12
CA LEU A 540 -27.27 -13.04 -11.78
C LEU A 540 -28.62 -12.86 -12.50
N LYS A 541 -29.09 -11.62 -12.62
CA LYS A 541 -30.27 -11.22 -13.41
C LYS A 541 -29.90 -10.02 -14.33
N PRO A 542 -29.91 -10.14 -15.67
CA PRO A 542 -30.24 -11.32 -16.47
C PRO A 542 -29.34 -12.54 -16.21
N ALA A 543 -29.82 -13.73 -16.57
CA ALA A 543 -29.14 -14.99 -16.28
C ALA A 543 -27.78 -15.08 -17.02
N PRO A 544 -26.77 -15.77 -16.45
CA PRO A 544 -25.52 -16.07 -17.14
C PRO A 544 -25.73 -16.68 -18.53
N GLY A 545 -24.95 -16.22 -19.51
CA GLY A 545 -25.13 -16.57 -20.93
C GLY A 545 -26.09 -15.65 -21.71
N THR A 546 -26.80 -14.73 -21.05
CA THR A 546 -27.61 -13.70 -21.75
C THR A 546 -26.70 -12.65 -22.38
N ALA A 547 -26.89 -12.35 -23.66
CA ALA A 547 -26.27 -11.19 -24.31
C ALA A 547 -27.07 -9.91 -24.00
N VAL A 548 -26.39 -8.84 -23.60
CA VAL A 548 -26.98 -7.56 -23.18
C VAL A 548 -26.18 -6.39 -23.78
N ASP A 549 -26.73 -5.17 -23.75
CA ASP A 549 -26.07 -4.00 -24.33
C ASP A 549 -24.88 -3.51 -23.47
N ILE A 550 -23.90 -2.82 -24.05
CA ILE A 550 -22.70 -2.35 -23.32
C ILE A 550 -23.08 -1.39 -22.20
N GLY A 551 -22.49 -1.62 -21.01
CA GLY A 551 -22.82 -0.84 -19.81
C GLY A 551 -24.20 -1.16 -19.20
N SER A 552 -24.90 -2.19 -19.67
CA SER A 552 -26.12 -2.71 -19.03
C SER A 552 -25.86 -3.10 -17.58
N THR A 553 -26.88 -2.88 -16.74
CA THR A 553 -26.84 -3.20 -15.31
C THR A 553 -27.34 -4.61 -15.06
N VAL A 554 -26.47 -5.47 -14.54
CA VAL A 554 -26.79 -6.83 -14.09
C VAL A 554 -26.97 -6.82 -12.57
N VAL A 555 -28.14 -7.27 -12.11
CA VAL A 555 -28.43 -7.42 -10.69
C VAL A 555 -27.77 -8.70 -10.17
N VAL A 556 -26.89 -8.55 -9.18
CA VAL A 556 -26.29 -9.65 -8.43
C VAL A 556 -27.27 -10.06 -7.33
N VAL A 557 -27.74 -11.31 -7.37
CA VAL A 557 -28.72 -11.85 -6.41
C VAL A 557 -27.98 -12.55 -5.28
N LEU A 558 -28.11 -12.05 -4.06
CA LEU A 558 -27.50 -12.62 -2.87
C LEU A 558 -28.45 -13.57 -2.13
N SER A 559 -27.85 -14.45 -1.33
CA SER A 559 -28.57 -15.29 -0.37
C SER A 559 -28.94 -14.50 0.88
N LYS A 560 -30.21 -14.57 1.27
CA LYS A 560 -30.72 -14.14 2.60
C LYS A 560 -30.41 -15.17 3.70
N GLY A 561 -29.85 -16.32 3.33
CA GLY A 561 -29.61 -17.49 4.18
C GLY A 561 -30.78 -18.47 4.16
N VAL A 562 -30.74 -19.44 5.09
CA VAL A 562 -31.83 -20.40 5.33
C VAL A 562 -33.11 -19.66 5.72
N GLU A 563 -34.24 -20.06 5.14
CA GLU A 563 -35.57 -19.54 5.48
C GLU A 563 -35.88 -19.78 6.98
N PRO A 564 -36.14 -18.74 7.80
CA PRO A 564 -36.37 -18.91 9.24
C PRO A 564 -37.70 -19.61 9.55
N LYS A 565 -37.65 -20.75 10.23
CA LYS A 565 -38.83 -21.52 10.66
C LYS A 565 -39.19 -21.21 12.11
N PRO A 566 -40.47 -20.99 12.46
CA PRO A 566 -40.89 -20.74 13.84
C PRO A 566 -40.85 -22.03 14.67
N VAL A 567 -40.32 -21.95 15.90
CA VAL A 567 -40.31 -23.06 16.86
C VAL A 567 -41.75 -23.39 17.32
N PRO A 568 -42.24 -24.64 17.18
CA PRO A 568 -43.54 -25.08 17.66
C PRO A 568 -43.76 -24.87 19.17
N ASN A 569 -45.01 -24.66 19.57
CA ASN A 569 -45.38 -24.59 20.99
C ASN A 569 -45.63 -25.98 21.57
N VAL A 570 -44.62 -26.50 22.29
CA VAL A 570 -44.64 -27.84 22.92
C VAL A 570 -44.98 -27.80 24.43
N LYS A 571 -45.37 -26.65 24.99
CA LYS A 571 -45.64 -26.51 26.44
C LYS A 571 -46.72 -27.50 26.91
N GLY A 572 -46.47 -28.17 28.04
CA GLY A 572 -47.38 -29.14 28.67
C GLY A 572 -47.37 -30.54 28.06
N LYS A 573 -46.73 -30.75 26.90
CA LYS A 573 -46.50 -32.10 26.35
C LYS A 573 -45.45 -32.86 27.16
N THR A 574 -45.41 -34.18 27.03
CA THR A 574 -44.30 -35.00 27.57
C THR A 574 -43.01 -34.74 26.80
N LYS A 575 -41.88 -35.16 27.37
CA LYS A 575 -40.56 -35.11 26.71
C LYS A 575 -40.59 -35.70 25.29
N ASP A 576 -41.09 -36.93 25.16
CA ASP A 576 -40.98 -37.68 23.90
C ASP A 576 -41.90 -37.12 22.81
N GLU A 577 -43.10 -36.66 23.17
CA GLU A 577 -44.00 -35.91 22.28
C GLU A 577 -43.36 -34.61 21.77
N ALA A 578 -42.75 -33.84 22.67
CA ALA A 578 -42.08 -32.57 22.33
C ALA A 578 -40.85 -32.79 21.44
N PHE A 579 -40.05 -33.83 21.72
CA PHE A 579 -38.90 -34.20 20.89
C PHE A 579 -39.33 -34.66 19.50
N ALA A 580 -40.39 -35.47 19.39
CA ALA A 580 -40.93 -35.92 18.11
C ALA A 580 -41.45 -34.74 17.26
N GLU A 581 -42.19 -33.81 17.87
CA GLU A 581 -42.76 -32.63 17.19
C GLU A 581 -41.69 -31.62 16.74
N LEU A 582 -40.69 -31.35 17.59
CA LEU A 582 -39.55 -30.50 17.22
C LEU A 582 -38.71 -31.12 16.09
N SER A 583 -38.47 -32.44 16.15
CA SER A 583 -37.76 -33.17 15.10
C SER A 583 -38.55 -33.16 13.77
N ALA A 584 -39.87 -33.36 13.82
CA ALA A 584 -40.74 -33.30 12.65
C ALA A 584 -40.80 -31.90 12.00
N ALA A 585 -40.66 -30.83 12.80
CA ALA A 585 -40.52 -29.46 12.29
C ALA A 585 -39.11 -29.14 11.73
N GLY A 586 -38.13 -30.05 11.91
CA GLY A 586 -36.76 -29.92 11.39
C GLY A 586 -35.74 -29.34 12.39
N PHE A 587 -36.08 -29.30 13.67
CA PHE A 587 -35.19 -28.86 14.75
C PHE A 587 -34.44 -30.03 15.40
N GLU A 588 -33.39 -29.70 16.13
CA GLU A 588 -32.57 -30.62 16.94
C GLU A 588 -32.91 -30.40 18.42
N PRO A 589 -33.89 -31.15 18.98
CA PRO A 589 -34.25 -31.02 20.39
C PRO A 589 -33.14 -31.55 21.30
N VAL A 590 -32.81 -30.78 22.34
CA VAL A 590 -31.80 -31.13 23.36
C VAL A 590 -32.43 -31.03 24.75
N GLU A 591 -32.09 -31.95 25.64
CA GLU A 591 -32.60 -31.95 27.01
C GLU A 591 -31.94 -30.85 27.85
N GLY A 592 -32.76 -30.00 28.47
CA GLY A 592 -32.33 -28.98 29.42
C GLY A 592 -32.35 -29.48 30.87
N PRO A 593 -31.87 -28.66 31.82
CA PRO A 593 -32.08 -28.93 33.24
C PRO A 593 -33.57 -28.93 33.59
N GLU A 594 -33.96 -29.71 34.60
CA GLU A 594 -35.32 -29.63 35.16
C GLU A 594 -35.52 -28.33 35.94
N GLU A 595 -36.71 -27.73 35.81
CA GLU A 595 -37.12 -26.54 36.57
C GLU A 595 -38.35 -26.82 37.42
N PRO A 596 -38.42 -26.36 38.68
CA PRO A 596 -39.62 -26.51 39.51
C PRO A 596 -40.76 -25.63 38.97
N SER A 597 -41.90 -26.24 38.64
CA SER A 597 -43.06 -25.52 38.09
C SER A 597 -44.36 -25.81 38.85
N GLY A 598 -45.10 -24.73 39.15
CA GLY A 598 -46.47 -24.82 39.65
C GLY A 598 -47.53 -24.96 38.55
N GLU A 599 -47.20 -24.65 37.29
CA GLU A 599 -48.17 -24.59 36.18
C GLU A 599 -48.39 -25.93 35.47
N VAL A 600 -47.36 -26.78 35.43
CA VAL A 600 -47.38 -28.08 34.73
C VAL A 600 -46.92 -29.20 35.66
N ASP A 601 -47.42 -30.41 35.43
CA ASP A 601 -47.05 -31.60 36.20
C ASP A 601 -45.63 -32.09 35.89
N GLY A 602 -45.01 -32.81 36.82
CA GLY A 602 -43.68 -33.38 36.66
C GLY A 602 -43.53 -34.22 35.38
N GLY A 603 -42.40 -34.10 34.70
CA GLY A 603 -42.13 -34.78 33.43
C GLY A 603 -42.77 -34.14 32.19
N ARG A 604 -43.47 -32.99 32.32
CA ARG A 604 -44.00 -32.20 31.19
C ARG A 604 -43.13 -30.99 30.89
N VAL A 605 -43.14 -30.53 29.64
CA VAL A 605 -42.35 -29.37 29.20
C VAL A 605 -42.91 -28.08 29.78
N VAL A 606 -42.07 -27.34 30.52
CA VAL A 606 -42.36 -25.99 31.05
C VAL A 606 -42.24 -24.95 29.95
N ARG A 607 -41.12 -25.00 29.22
CA ARG A 607 -40.71 -24.03 28.20
C ARG A 607 -39.65 -24.60 27.26
N THR A 608 -39.44 -23.96 26.12
CA THR A 608 -38.27 -24.17 25.27
C THR A 608 -37.31 -22.98 25.36
N ASN A 609 -36.05 -23.20 25.02
CA ASN A 609 -35.07 -22.16 24.73
C ASN A 609 -34.37 -22.48 23.40
N PRO A 610 -34.57 -21.72 22.32
CA PRO A 610 -35.41 -20.51 22.21
C PRO A 610 -36.90 -20.74 22.44
N ALA A 611 -37.64 -19.67 22.76
CA ALA A 611 -39.06 -19.74 23.08
C ALA A 611 -39.92 -20.08 21.85
N ALA A 612 -41.08 -20.71 22.06
CA ALA A 612 -42.04 -21.00 20.99
C ALA A 612 -42.41 -19.73 20.20
N GLY A 613 -42.53 -19.85 18.88
CA GLY A 613 -42.72 -18.73 17.96
C GLY A 613 -41.43 -17.99 17.54
N THR A 614 -40.29 -18.24 18.18
CA THR A 614 -38.98 -17.72 17.71
C THR A 614 -38.68 -18.32 16.33
N ALA A 615 -38.35 -17.48 15.35
CA ALA A 615 -37.97 -17.93 14.02
C ALA A 615 -36.46 -18.23 13.96
N LEU A 616 -36.11 -19.48 13.65
CA LEU A 616 -34.72 -19.97 13.58
C LEU A 616 -34.38 -20.38 12.14
N GLY A 617 -33.25 -19.87 11.63
CA GLY A 617 -32.73 -20.20 10.31
C GLY A 617 -31.63 -21.27 10.38
N THR A 618 -30.40 -20.86 10.71
CA THR A 618 -29.23 -21.75 10.76
C THR A 618 -29.20 -22.62 12.03
N ASP A 619 -29.53 -22.05 13.18
CA ASP A 619 -29.45 -22.75 14.47
C ASP A 619 -30.67 -23.64 14.70
N LYS A 620 -30.53 -24.94 14.45
CA LYS A 620 -31.61 -25.93 14.65
C LYS A 620 -31.86 -26.30 16.11
N ARG A 621 -30.93 -25.97 17.02
CA ARG A 621 -30.95 -26.48 18.40
C ARG A 621 -32.05 -25.82 19.24
N VAL A 622 -32.92 -26.64 19.83
CA VAL A 622 -33.96 -26.19 20.76
C VAL A 622 -33.82 -26.96 22.07
N THR A 623 -33.45 -26.27 23.15
CA THR A 623 -33.38 -26.87 24.48
C THR A 623 -34.79 -26.97 25.08
N VAL A 624 -35.20 -28.18 25.44
CA VAL A 624 -36.50 -28.50 26.05
C VAL A 624 -36.33 -28.58 27.57
N ILE A 625 -37.05 -27.75 28.31
CA ILE A 625 -36.95 -27.65 29.77
C ILE A 625 -38.19 -28.27 30.42
N ILE A 626 -37.96 -29.23 31.31
CA ILE A 626 -38.98 -30.15 31.86
C ILE A 626 -39.27 -29.78 33.32
N ALA A 627 -40.51 -30.01 33.75
CA ALA A 627 -40.92 -29.77 35.12
C ALA A 627 -40.38 -30.86 36.05
N ALA A 628 -39.66 -30.44 37.11
CA ALA A 628 -39.21 -31.35 38.16
C ALA A 628 -40.41 -32.06 38.84
N ASP A 629 -40.22 -33.32 39.23
CA ASP A 629 -41.32 -34.11 39.82
C ASP A 629 -41.82 -33.51 41.15
N ARG A 630 -43.14 -33.50 41.32
CA ARG A 630 -43.79 -32.96 42.53
C ARG A 630 -43.66 -33.99 43.65
N GLY A 631 -42.55 -33.89 44.38
CA GLY A 631 -42.13 -34.81 45.43
C GLY A 631 -43.22 -35.24 46.42
N VAL A 632 -43.12 -36.49 46.87
CA VAL A 632 -44.14 -37.17 47.68
C VAL A 632 -44.13 -36.65 49.11
N THR A 633 -45.32 -36.48 49.68
CA THR A 633 -45.53 -36.16 51.09
C THR A 633 -45.17 -37.35 51.97
N VAL A 634 -44.25 -37.18 52.91
CA VAL A 634 -43.81 -38.20 53.88
C VAL A 634 -44.99 -38.63 54.77
N PRO A 635 -45.38 -39.92 54.78
CA PRO A 635 -46.41 -40.44 55.68
C PRO A 635 -46.01 -40.35 57.16
N HIS A 636 -47.02 -40.30 58.04
CA HIS A 636 -46.84 -40.49 59.48
C HIS A 636 -46.74 -41.99 59.81
N VAL A 637 -45.61 -42.42 60.39
CA VAL A 637 -45.39 -43.83 60.77
C VAL A 637 -44.96 -44.03 62.23
N GLU A 638 -44.79 -42.97 63.01
CA GLU A 638 -44.59 -43.09 64.46
C GLU A 638 -45.77 -43.82 65.13
N GLY A 639 -45.47 -44.65 66.14
CA GLY A 639 -46.43 -45.52 66.82
C GLY A 639 -46.79 -46.82 66.08
N LYS A 640 -46.63 -46.88 64.75
CA LYS A 640 -46.87 -48.10 63.95
C LYS A 640 -45.84 -49.20 64.26
N ARG A 641 -46.16 -50.44 63.88
CA ARG A 641 -45.17 -51.55 63.88
C ARG A 641 -44.19 -51.37 62.73
N VAL A 642 -42.93 -51.79 62.90
CA VAL A 642 -41.87 -51.64 61.88
C VAL A 642 -42.31 -52.15 60.50
N ARG A 643 -42.95 -53.32 60.44
CA ARG A 643 -43.47 -53.88 59.18
C ARG A 643 -44.51 -52.96 58.52
N GLU A 644 -45.49 -52.48 59.28
CA GLU A 644 -46.55 -51.60 58.78
C GLU A 644 -46.02 -50.22 58.40
N ALA A 645 -45.05 -49.69 59.15
CA ALA A 645 -44.33 -48.46 58.84
C ALA A 645 -43.57 -48.59 57.51
N LYS A 646 -42.82 -49.68 57.34
CA LYS A 646 -42.11 -49.99 56.10
C LYS A 646 -43.06 -50.12 54.91
N GLU A 647 -44.11 -50.94 55.02
CA GLU A 647 -45.16 -51.08 54.00
C GLU A 647 -45.86 -49.74 53.68
N THR A 648 -45.97 -48.81 54.66
CA THR A 648 -46.55 -47.47 54.45
C THR A 648 -45.60 -46.54 53.68
N LEU A 649 -44.30 -46.55 54.00
CA LEU A 649 -43.29 -45.68 53.37
C LEU A 649 -42.89 -46.17 51.97
N GLU A 650 -42.69 -47.47 51.79
CA GLU A 650 -42.37 -48.06 50.47
C GLU A 650 -43.54 -47.86 49.49
N LYS A 651 -44.79 -47.94 49.95
CA LYS A 651 -45.99 -47.60 49.16
C LYS A 651 -46.09 -46.12 48.79
N ALA A 652 -45.38 -45.24 49.49
CA ALA A 652 -45.20 -43.83 49.12
C ALA A 652 -43.99 -43.59 48.19
N GLY A 653 -43.25 -44.64 47.80
CA GLY A 653 -42.06 -44.50 46.95
C GLY A 653 -40.86 -43.90 47.67
N LEU A 654 -40.72 -44.18 48.97
CA LEU A 654 -39.64 -43.72 49.84
C LEU A 654 -38.81 -44.93 50.29
N GLU A 655 -37.48 -44.79 50.34
CA GLU A 655 -36.60 -45.85 50.84
C GLU A 655 -36.61 -45.87 52.37
N VAL A 656 -36.54 -47.06 52.97
CA VAL A 656 -36.67 -47.24 54.43
C VAL A 656 -35.42 -47.89 55.02
N ASP A 657 -34.74 -47.16 55.89
CA ASP A 657 -33.68 -47.69 56.76
C ASP A 657 -34.22 -47.93 58.17
N VAL A 658 -33.80 -49.00 58.82
CA VAL A 658 -34.31 -49.41 60.14
C VAL A 658 -33.15 -49.53 61.11
N GLN A 659 -32.99 -48.52 61.95
CA GLN A 659 -32.00 -48.57 63.03
C GLN A 659 -32.57 -49.34 64.22
N LEU A 660 -31.70 -50.21 64.79
CA LEU A 660 -32.00 -51.37 65.63
C LEU A 660 -32.70 -52.54 64.88
N HIS A 661 -31.96 -53.63 64.72
CA HIS A 661 -32.42 -54.87 64.07
C HIS A 661 -33.33 -55.74 64.97
N GLY A 662 -34.23 -56.51 64.34
CA GLY A 662 -34.44 -57.90 64.78
C GLY A 662 -35.83 -58.35 65.25
N ARG A 663 -36.87 -57.49 65.30
CA ARG A 663 -38.26 -57.92 65.58
C ARG A 663 -39.31 -57.08 64.84
N ASP A 664 -40.07 -57.70 63.93
CA ASP A 664 -41.23 -57.08 63.22
C ASP A 664 -42.32 -56.51 64.15
N ARG A 665 -42.30 -56.91 65.43
CA ARG A 665 -43.23 -56.50 66.49
C ARG A 665 -42.81 -55.21 67.20
N ALA A 666 -41.61 -54.68 66.96
CA ALA A 666 -41.18 -53.40 67.49
C ALA A 666 -42.04 -52.24 66.93
N ARG A 667 -42.12 -51.15 67.69
CA ARG A 667 -42.83 -49.92 67.27
C ARG A 667 -41.86 -48.82 66.91
N VAL A 668 -42.20 -48.04 65.88
CA VAL A 668 -41.45 -46.85 65.49
C VAL A 668 -41.68 -45.75 66.53
N ILE A 669 -40.58 -45.18 67.04
CA ILE A 669 -40.59 -44.09 68.02
C ILE A 669 -40.13 -42.75 67.43
N ASN A 670 -39.53 -42.76 66.24
CA ASN A 670 -39.00 -41.58 65.56
C ASN A 670 -38.83 -41.87 64.05
N GLN A 671 -39.09 -40.88 63.20
CA GLN A 671 -38.78 -40.89 61.77
C GLN A 671 -37.89 -39.69 61.39
N SER A 672 -36.85 -39.91 60.57
CA SER A 672 -35.81 -38.91 60.29
C SER A 672 -36.26 -37.68 59.48
N ILE A 673 -37.43 -37.75 58.85
CA ILE A 673 -38.08 -36.65 58.12
C ILE A 673 -39.51 -36.55 58.63
N ARG A 674 -40.00 -35.33 58.85
CA ARG A 674 -41.30 -35.12 59.53
C ARG A 674 -42.46 -35.55 58.64
N ALA A 675 -43.50 -36.11 59.27
CA ALA A 675 -44.74 -36.40 58.58
C ALA A 675 -45.35 -35.11 58.00
N GLY A 676 -45.81 -35.17 56.74
CA GLY A 676 -46.35 -34.01 56.01
C GLY A 676 -45.31 -33.19 55.22
N GLU A 677 -44.02 -33.43 55.42
CA GLU A 677 -42.94 -32.82 54.63
C GLU A 677 -42.91 -33.42 53.20
N ARG A 678 -42.55 -32.66 52.16
CA ARG A 678 -42.46 -33.17 50.78
C ARG A 678 -41.01 -33.40 50.38
N VAL A 679 -40.73 -34.58 49.85
CA VAL A 679 -39.37 -35.00 49.44
C VAL A 679 -39.38 -35.70 48.08
N PRO A 680 -38.26 -35.73 47.32
CA PRO A 680 -38.17 -36.52 46.10
C PRO A 680 -38.49 -38.01 46.31
N LYS A 681 -39.01 -38.69 45.28
CA LYS A 681 -39.13 -40.16 45.28
C LYS A 681 -37.75 -40.80 45.46
N GLY A 682 -37.69 -41.92 46.16
CA GLY A 682 -36.43 -42.57 46.54
C GLY A 682 -35.68 -41.88 47.70
N THR A 683 -36.22 -40.83 48.31
CA THR A 683 -35.60 -40.26 49.53
C THR A 683 -35.56 -41.30 50.65
N LYS A 684 -34.37 -41.51 51.20
CA LYS A 684 -34.10 -42.48 52.26
C LYS A 684 -34.51 -41.93 53.63
N ILE A 685 -35.51 -42.57 54.24
CA ILE A 685 -36.02 -42.25 55.58
C ILE A 685 -35.53 -43.31 56.56
N THR A 686 -34.86 -42.85 57.63
CA THR A 686 -34.47 -43.71 58.74
C THR A 686 -35.58 -43.71 59.78
N ILE A 687 -36.09 -44.90 60.12
CA ILE A 687 -36.98 -45.12 61.25
C ILE A 687 -36.23 -45.77 62.41
N ILE A 688 -36.46 -45.25 63.62
CA ILE A 688 -35.92 -45.79 64.87
C ILE A 688 -37.04 -46.53 65.58
N ALA A 689 -36.81 -47.79 65.94
CA ALA A 689 -37.82 -48.63 66.57
C ALA A 689 -37.33 -49.28 67.86
N VAL A 690 -38.26 -49.46 68.82
CA VAL A 690 -37.99 -50.06 70.13
C VAL A 690 -38.99 -51.19 70.40
N TRP A 691 -38.51 -52.24 71.07
CA TRP A 691 -39.36 -53.32 71.55
C TRP A 691 -39.88 -53.00 72.96
N THR A 692 -41.17 -52.64 73.05
CA THR A 692 -41.94 -52.76 74.29
C THR A 692 -42.39 -54.22 74.46
N PRO A 693 -42.22 -54.83 75.65
CA PRO A 693 -42.73 -56.17 75.96
C PRO A 693 -44.23 -56.36 75.67
#